data_AF-A0A066X3M1-F1
#
_entry.id   AF-A0A066X3M1-F1
#
_cell.length_a   1.000
_cell.length_b   1.000
_cell.length_c   1.000
_cell.angle_alpha   90.00
_cell.angle_beta   90.00
_cell.angle_gamma   90.00
#
_symmetry.space_group_name_H-M   'P 1'
#
loop_
_entity.id
_entity.type
_entity.pdbx_description
1 polymer ?
#
loop_
_entity_poly.entity_id
_entity_poly.type
_entity_poly.pdbx_seq_one_letter_code
_entity_poly.pdbx_strand_id
1 'polypeptide(L)'
;MLKVCAKVTSAAAPHGRCSSAMCASPTPQESKSAPTVSDLRDAGAARFAIAEVFPIKSIIAIRRFDLDTTQSENSISYKTPAARPPVLQEYPTKMPNTPDWVKALQPSGPQGTELLAQERAKSNLNVDQLATFMFTKDALQRNERILNILKNDPVFDKTQNYFRGRDARIEAALARGKRLFQLSKEHKWSQEEYIVANDLMAEPTPYGLHASMFLVTLREQGTPEQHKLFLEPAENYEILGCYAQTELGHGSNVRGLETTATWDPSDKTFVLHSPHLTASKWWIGSLGKTATHAVVMAQLVLNGKKIGPHPFVVPIRDKKTHEPLPNVHVGDIGPKFGYNTMDNGFLLLNNVKIPHNHMLARFSSIDPNTSKYSRPANPSLIYGTLTWVRSNIVLQSGSVLAKGVTIATRYCAVRRQFQDRDAPANEPGENQVLNYTMVQIRLLPLLAATFALHFTGRRMINLYNENQKRMSAKAGKVNDGNRNPGPEELNPGTDLLADLHATSCALKAYGSTVAGEGLEVCRRACGGHGYSSFSGIGSWYADYLPTLTWEGDNYMLTQQVSRYLLKSARSVLKGNYGNNDTTRILSEFLRRRDIGAAFDVLDSDEDLVAAFAWRVSFLTFEALRHRDEDKQSWNSLLVDFWRLSTAHAQYMVVKNFYEALNDKATTEQLDKDTVGLLHKLFRLYALNTLEQEASEFYSSAAVTVRQITLARTKAVMTLLEEIRPHAVRLVDAWKFDDWVLDSSLGRYDGKVYEDMFKRASEDNPLNSIVFDPYPNSKVLFKKDERKNLRSKL
;
A
#
# COMPACT_ATOMS: atom_id res chain seq x y z
N MET A 1 -11.26 67.55 11.71
CA MET A 1 -12.75 67.57 11.68
C MET A 1 -13.21 66.56 12.72
N LEU A 2 -13.72 67.01 13.88
CA LEU A 2 -15.17 67.11 14.20
C LEU A 2 -15.83 65.71 14.17
N LYS A 3 -16.01 65.01 15.32
CA LYS A 3 -17.05 65.16 16.39
C LYS A 3 -18.46 64.82 15.85
N VAL A 4 -19.37 64.09 16.52
CA VAL A 4 -19.78 63.92 17.96
C VAL A 4 -20.22 62.42 18.14
N CYS A 5 -19.95 61.65 19.23
CA CYS A 5 -20.67 61.53 20.53
C CYS A 5 -22.22 61.35 20.42
N ALA A 6 -23.03 60.77 21.34
CA ALA A 6 -22.92 59.90 22.56
C ALA A 6 -24.38 59.50 22.99
N LYS A 7 -24.79 58.74 24.04
CA LYS A 7 -24.18 57.88 25.09
C LYS A 7 -25.31 57.09 25.84
N VAL A 8 -25.14 55.79 26.18
CA VAL A 8 -25.79 55.08 27.34
C VAL A 8 -27.36 54.97 27.26
N THR A 9 -28.18 54.17 27.97
CA THR A 9 -28.18 53.21 29.13
C THR A 9 -28.85 51.84 28.69
N SER A 10 -29.42 50.88 29.45
CA SER A 10 -29.61 50.54 30.90
C SER A 10 -29.97 49.05 31.15
N ALA A 11 -29.33 48.45 32.15
CA ALA A 11 -29.77 47.48 33.18
C ALA A 11 -30.94 46.45 33.04
N ALA A 12 -30.64 45.25 33.58
CA ALA A 12 -31.50 44.36 34.41
C ALA A 12 -32.45 43.30 33.78
N ALA A 13 -32.56 42.18 34.51
CA ALA A 13 -33.45 41.01 34.33
C ALA A 13 -34.44 40.96 35.55
N PRO A 14 -35.06 39.84 36.05
CA PRO A 14 -35.00 38.40 35.69
C PRO A 14 -36.33 37.58 35.76
N HIS A 15 -36.23 36.26 35.50
CA HIS A 15 -37.15 35.15 35.89
C HIS A 15 -38.58 35.11 35.29
N GLY A 16 -39.27 33.96 35.17
CA GLY A 16 -38.80 32.56 35.27
C GLY A 16 -39.89 31.49 35.53
N ARG A 17 -39.54 30.21 35.26
CA ARG A 17 -40.16 28.93 35.72
C ARG A 17 -41.56 28.49 35.21
N CYS A 18 -41.65 27.16 35.02
CA CYS A 18 -42.84 26.26 35.14
C CYS A 18 -44.00 26.38 34.11
N SER A 19 -44.79 25.32 33.85
CA SER A 19 -44.57 23.86 33.99
C SER A 19 -45.68 23.02 33.33
N SER A 20 -45.30 21.88 32.74
CA SER A 20 -46.03 20.58 32.75
C SER A 20 -47.52 20.45 32.30
N ALA A 21 -47.69 19.66 31.23
CA ALA A 21 -48.52 18.43 31.17
C ALA A 21 -50.01 18.47 30.72
N MET A 22 -50.47 17.25 30.37
CA MET A 22 -51.84 16.79 30.06
C MET A 22 -52.43 17.21 28.68
N CYS A 23 -53.18 16.36 27.95
CA CYS A 23 -53.34 14.89 28.00
C CYS A 23 -54.00 14.35 26.70
N ALA A 24 -54.22 13.03 26.65
CA ALA A 24 -55.23 12.33 25.84
C ALA A 24 -55.10 12.30 24.29
N SER A 25 -54.65 11.13 23.81
CA SER A 25 -55.15 10.43 22.61
C SER A 25 -56.55 9.80 22.92
N PRO A 26 -57.25 8.98 22.07
CA PRO A 26 -56.77 8.31 20.85
C PRO A 26 -57.77 8.02 19.66
N THR A 27 -57.23 7.93 18.43
CA THR A 27 -57.55 6.91 17.37
C THR A 27 -58.99 6.82 16.78
N PRO A 28 -59.27 5.95 15.76
CA PRO A 28 -58.44 5.34 14.68
C PRO A 28 -59.07 5.53 13.26
N GLN A 29 -58.65 4.68 12.29
CA GLN A 29 -59.36 4.26 11.06
C GLN A 29 -59.35 5.20 9.83
N GLU A 30 -59.23 4.70 8.57
CA GLU A 30 -58.65 3.42 8.13
C GLU A 30 -58.26 3.39 6.62
N SER A 31 -57.18 2.66 6.31
CA SER A 31 -57.02 1.86 5.08
C SER A 31 -56.66 2.49 3.70
N LYS A 32 -55.74 1.76 3.03
CA LYS A 32 -55.71 1.38 1.60
C LYS A 32 -55.19 2.30 0.47
N SER A 33 -54.28 1.67 -0.28
CA SER A 33 -54.04 1.72 -1.74
C SER A 33 -53.69 3.05 -2.44
N ALA A 34 -52.46 3.10 -2.95
CA ALA A 34 -52.12 3.90 -4.13
C ALA A 34 -52.59 3.22 -5.43
N PRO A 35 -52.81 4.00 -6.50
CA PRO A 35 -52.63 3.54 -7.88
C PRO A 35 -51.54 4.33 -8.63
N THR A 36 -51.28 3.94 -9.87
CA THR A 36 -50.09 4.29 -10.66
C THR A 36 -50.28 5.42 -11.68
N VAL A 37 -49.16 6.10 -11.96
CA VAL A 37 -48.75 6.75 -13.23
C VAL A 37 -49.70 6.60 -14.44
N SER A 38 -50.16 7.72 -15.00
CA SER A 38 -49.97 8.05 -16.44
C SER A 38 -50.31 9.52 -16.75
N ASP A 39 -49.57 10.06 -17.72
CA ASP A 39 -49.81 11.20 -18.60
C ASP A 39 -50.62 12.43 -18.15
N LEU A 40 -49.92 13.59 -18.15
CA LEU A 40 -50.34 14.75 -18.96
C LEU A 40 -49.12 15.63 -19.30
N ARG A 41 -49.20 16.38 -20.41
CA ARG A 41 -48.16 17.30 -20.90
C ARG A 41 -48.50 18.77 -20.54
N ASP A 42 -47.50 19.62 -20.77
CA ASP A 42 -47.59 21.07 -20.99
C ASP A 42 -48.00 21.98 -19.81
N ALA A 43 -47.00 22.62 -19.17
CA ALA A 43 -46.96 24.09 -18.96
C ALA A 43 -45.65 24.60 -18.32
N GLY A 44 -45.28 25.85 -18.65
CA GLY A 44 -44.83 26.82 -17.64
C GLY A 44 -43.38 26.81 -17.14
N ALA A 45 -42.45 27.37 -17.91
CA ALA A 45 -41.05 27.57 -17.52
C ALA A 45 -40.81 28.53 -16.33
N ALA A 46 -39.78 28.26 -15.52
CA ALA A 46 -39.13 29.26 -14.66
C ALA A 46 -37.60 29.04 -14.55
N ARG A 47 -36.89 29.84 -15.34
CA ARG A 47 -35.45 30.10 -15.42
C ARG A 47 -34.72 30.33 -14.09
N PHE A 48 -33.46 29.89 -14.03
CA PHE A 48 -32.32 30.71 -13.61
C PHE A 48 -31.19 30.56 -14.65
N ALA A 49 -30.25 31.51 -14.73
CA ALA A 49 -29.38 31.66 -15.91
C ALA A 49 -27.89 31.93 -15.57
N ILE A 50 -27.01 31.46 -16.45
CA ILE A 50 -25.61 31.91 -16.66
C ILE A 50 -25.40 32.02 -18.18
N ALA A 51 -24.53 32.93 -18.65
CA ALA A 51 -24.58 33.51 -20.00
C ALA A 51 -23.48 33.02 -21.00
N GLU A 52 -23.78 33.25 -22.29
CA GLU A 52 -22.89 33.67 -23.43
C GLU A 52 -21.45 33.11 -23.51
N VAL A 53 -20.97 32.39 -24.54
CA VAL A 53 -21.32 32.19 -25.96
C VAL A 53 -21.15 33.40 -26.89
N PHE A 54 -20.22 33.30 -27.87
CA PHE A 54 -20.23 34.00 -29.17
C PHE A 54 -19.36 33.23 -30.22
N PRO A 55 -19.54 33.37 -31.56
CA PRO A 55 -20.36 32.38 -32.27
C PRO A 55 -19.89 31.88 -33.68
N ILE A 56 -20.68 30.95 -34.27
CA ILE A 56 -20.96 30.80 -35.74
C ILE A 56 -19.80 30.27 -36.63
N LYS A 57 -19.98 29.42 -37.66
CA LYS A 57 -21.10 29.18 -38.61
C LYS A 57 -21.27 27.69 -39.01
N SER A 58 -22.42 27.35 -39.59
CA SER A 58 -22.88 25.97 -39.87
C SER A 58 -22.52 25.42 -41.25
N ILE A 59 -22.56 24.08 -41.41
CA ILE A 59 -23.33 23.35 -42.45
C ILE A 59 -23.38 21.84 -42.10
N ILE A 60 -24.50 21.19 -42.42
CA ILE A 60 -24.70 19.72 -42.29
C ILE A 60 -24.86 19.12 -43.69
N ALA A 61 -24.21 17.99 -43.95
CA ALA A 61 -24.49 17.15 -45.12
C ALA A 61 -24.37 15.67 -44.74
N ILE A 62 -25.49 14.95 -44.72
CA ILE A 62 -25.54 13.50 -44.51
C ILE A 62 -25.57 12.81 -45.88
N ARG A 63 -24.69 11.84 -46.11
CA ARG A 63 -24.89 10.82 -47.15
C ARG A 63 -24.50 9.44 -46.63
N ARG A 64 -25.25 8.43 -47.09
CA ARG A 64 -24.99 7.02 -46.84
C ARG A 64 -23.75 6.56 -47.61
N PHE A 65 -23.10 5.52 -47.12
CA PHE A 65 -22.31 4.61 -47.94
C PHE A 65 -23.02 3.26 -47.95
N ASP A 66 -23.51 2.87 -49.12
CA ASP A 66 -23.94 1.50 -49.37
C ASP A 66 -22.71 0.65 -49.80
N LEU A 67 -22.81 -0.66 -49.59
CA LEU A 67 -21.81 -1.63 -50.05
C LEU A 67 -22.04 -1.93 -51.54
N ASP A 68 -20.97 -2.06 -52.32
CA ASP A 68 -20.98 -3.00 -53.44
C ASP A 68 -19.56 -3.49 -53.80
N THR A 69 -19.49 -4.61 -54.52
CA THR A 69 -18.27 -5.38 -54.80
C THR A 69 -18.06 -5.61 -56.29
N THR A 70 -16.85 -5.35 -56.80
CA THR A 70 -16.40 -5.83 -58.12
C THR A 70 -14.95 -6.28 -58.10
N GLN A 71 -14.66 -7.44 -58.71
CA GLN A 71 -13.32 -7.95 -58.99
C GLN A 71 -12.83 -7.48 -60.37
N SER A 72 -11.51 -7.39 -60.56
CA SER A 72 -10.85 -7.56 -61.86
C SER A 72 -9.37 -7.94 -61.66
N GLU A 73 -8.80 -8.70 -62.59
CA GLU A 73 -7.53 -9.43 -62.42
C GLU A 73 -6.33 -8.83 -63.20
N ASN A 74 -5.15 -9.43 -63.00
CA ASN A 74 -4.00 -9.49 -63.94
C ASN A 74 -3.17 -8.18 -64.17
N SER A 75 -1.85 -8.22 -64.42
CA SER A 75 -0.84 -9.30 -64.30
C SER A 75 0.62 -8.77 -64.41
N ILE A 76 1.56 -9.42 -63.71
CA ILE A 76 2.99 -9.67 -64.05
C ILE A 76 3.89 -8.50 -64.56
N SER A 77 4.95 -8.17 -63.80
CA SER A 77 6.33 -8.07 -64.35
C SER A 77 7.42 -8.00 -63.26
N TYR A 78 8.52 -8.74 -63.43
CA TYR A 78 9.75 -8.60 -62.62
C TYR A 78 10.88 -8.03 -63.49
N LYS A 79 11.47 -6.89 -63.11
CA LYS A 79 12.80 -6.46 -63.57
C LYS A 79 13.58 -5.74 -62.47
N THR A 80 14.74 -6.26 -62.12
CA THR A 80 15.77 -5.58 -61.33
C THR A 80 16.66 -4.72 -62.23
N PRO A 81 17.17 -3.60 -61.68
CA PRO A 81 18.54 -3.17 -61.95
C PRO A 81 19.36 -3.14 -60.65
N ALA A 82 20.60 -3.58 -60.70
CA ALA A 82 21.50 -3.52 -59.54
C ALA A 82 22.11 -2.10 -59.40
N ALA A 83 21.94 -1.49 -58.23
CA ALA A 83 22.70 -0.32 -57.80
C ALA A 83 23.60 -0.71 -56.63
N ARG A 84 24.86 -0.23 -56.63
CA ARG A 84 25.80 -0.49 -55.52
C ARG A 84 25.31 0.22 -54.25
N PRO A 85 25.44 -0.38 -53.05
CA PRO A 85 25.21 0.36 -51.82
C PRO A 85 26.22 1.52 -51.73
N PRO A 86 25.79 2.74 -51.34
CA PRO A 86 26.73 3.79 -50.99
C PRO A 86 27.55 3.38 -49.76
N VAL A 87 28.76 3.94 -49.65
CA VAL A 87 29.71 3.67 -48.55
C VAL A 87 29.04 3.93 -47.19
N LEU A 88 29.39 3.12 -46.19
CA LEU A 88 28.98 3.30 -44.79
C LEU A 88 29.42 4.67 -44.27
N GLN A 89 28.53 5.66 -44.36
CA GLN A 89 28.69 6.92 -43.68
C GLN A 89 28.25 6.73 -42.22
N GLU A 90 29.13 7.01 -41.27
CA GLU A 90 28.83 6.87 -39.84
C GLU A 90 27.79 7.92 -39.41
N TYR A 91 26.54 7.48 -39.25
CA TYR A 91 25.48 8.34 -38.69
C TYR A 91 25.72 8.54 -37.19
N PRO A 92 25.82 9.78 -36.69
CA PRO A 92 26.19 10.04 -35.30
C PRO A 92 25.11 9.52 -34.34
N THR A 93 25.50 8.60 -33.47
CA THR A 93 24.64 7.86 -32.53
C THR A 93 24.27 8.65 -31.27
N LYS A 94 24.18 9.99 -31.35
CA LYS A 94 23.93 10.87 -30.21
C LYS A 94 22.59 11.58 -30.32
N MET A 95 21.85 11.59 -29.20
CA MET A 95 20.75 12.53 -28.98
C MET A 95 21.24 13.98 -29.13
N PRO A 96 20.37 14.95 -29.48
CA PRO A 96 20.79 16.34 -29.71
C PRO A 96 21.57 16.87 -28.50
N ASN A 97 22.85 17.11 -28.74
CA ASN A 97 23.82 17.34 -27.69
C ASN A 97 23.53 18.70 -27.04
N THR A 98 23.12 18.70 -25.77
CA THR A 98 22.81 19.93 -25.02
C THR A 98 23.97 20.92 -25.15
N PRO A 99 23.75 22.16 -25.66
CA PRO A 99 24.85 23.06 -26.01
C PRO A 99 25.74 23.36 -24.80
N ASP A 100 27.04 23.54 -25.03
CA ASP A 100 27.99 23.67 -23.92
C ASP A 100 27.77 24.96 -23.09
N TRP A 101 27.18 26.00 -23.69
CA TRP A 101 26.72 27.18 -22.95
C TRP A 101 25.56 26.89 -21.98
N VAL A 102 24.70 25.91 -22.29
CA VAL A 102 23.63 25.44 -21.41
C VAL A 102 24.20 24.57 -20.29
N LYS A 103 25.15 23.68 -20.61
CA LYS A 103 25.88 22.86 -19.62
C LYS A 103 26.72 23.70 -18.64
N ALA A 104 27.15 24.90 -19.06
CA ALA A 104 27.84 25.86 -18.21
C ALA A 104 26.92 26.60 -17.21
N LEU A 105 25.60 26.61 -17.43
CA LEU A 105 24.66 27.25 -16.51
C LEU A 105 24.66 26.54 -15.15
N GLN A 106 24.66 27.33 -14.07
CA GLN A 106 24.49 26.86 -12.70
C GLN A 106 23.17 27.40 -12.13
N PRO A 107 22.57 26.75 -11.12
CA PRO A 107 21.42 27.33 -10.42
C PRO A 107 21.77 28.68 -9.80
N SER A 108 20.80 29.59 -9.75
CA SER A 108 20.90 30.85 -9.01
C SER A 108 21.07 30.56 -7.51
N GLY A 109 22.09 31.13 -6.86
CA GLY A 109 22.46 30.80 -5.48
C GLY A 109 21.41 31.16 -4.40
N PRO A 110 21.52 30.57 -3.19
CA PRO A 110 22.52 29.58 -2.78
C PRO A 110 22.21 28.19 -3.39
N GLN A 111 23.23 27.35 -3.48
CA GLN A 111 23.12 26.04 -4.12
C GLN A 111 22.41 25.02 -3.22
N GLY A 112 21.73 24.04 -3.81
CA GLY A 112 21.06 22.98 -3.04
C GLY A 112 22.03 22.12 -2.21
N THR A 113 23.27 21.98 -2.69
CA THR A 113 24.41 21.41 -1.95
C THR A 113 24.72 22.16 -0.66
N GLU A 114 24.80 23.50 -0.73
CA GLU A 114 25.08 24.40 0.38
C GLU A 114 23.92 24.37 1.39
N LEU A 115 22.67 24.42 0.90
CA LEU A 115 21.48 24.36 1.74
C LEU A 115 21.39 23.03 2.51
N LEU A 116 21.57 21.87 1.87
CA LEU A 116 21.56 20.59 2.60
C LEU A 116 22.76 20.42 3.54
N ALA A 117 23.93 21.00 3.22
CA ALA A 117 25.06 21.03 4.14
C ALA A 117 24.74 21.87 5.40
N GLN A 118 24.13 23.04 5.24
CA GLN A 118 23.65 23.87 6.35
C GLN A 118 22.60 23.14 7.19
N GLU A 119 21.60 22.48 6.58
CA GLU A 119 20.63 21.67 7.32
C GLU A 119 21.27 20.52 8.11
N ARG A 120 22.28 19.86 7.54
CA ARG A 120 23.04 18.80 8.24
C ARG A 120 23.90 19.35 9.38
N ALA A 121 24.27 20.62 9.36
CA ALA A 121 24.99 21.29 10.45
C ALA A 121 24.07 21.79 11.58
N LYS A 122 22.76 22.03 11.32
CA LYS A 122 21.77 22.47 12.33
C LYS A 122 21.39 21.41 13.37
N SER A 123 21.96 20.20 13.33
CA SER A 123 21.53 19.07 14.16
C SER A 123 22.68 18.11 14.50
N ASN A 124 22.79 17.77 15.79
CA ASN A 124 23.80 16.85 16.33
C ASN A 124 23.45 15.37 16.16
N LEU A 125 22.25 15.04 15.66
CA LEU A 125 21.72 13.67 15.54
C LEU A 125 22.74 12.69 14.94
N ASN A 126 23.08 11.63 15.65
CA ASN A 126 24.00 10.61 15.15
C ASN A 126 23.31 9.68 14.13
N VAL A 127 23.41 10.08 12.85
CA VAL A 127 22.77 9.41 11.70
C VAL A 127 23.20 7.94 11.58
N ASP A 128 24.46 7.62 11.84
CA ASP A 128 25.00 6.26 11.72
C ASP A 128 24.59 5.37 12.89
N GLN A 129 24.54 5.91 14.11
CA GLN A 129 24.04 5.20 15.29
C GLN A 129 22.54 4.92 15.18
N LEU A 130 21.72 5.90 14.77
CA LEU A 130 20.29 5.71 14.55
C LEU A 130 20.03 4.70 13.42
N ALA A 131 20.73 4.79 12.28
CA ALA A 131 20.63 3.81 11.21
C ALA A 131 21.03 2.39 11.68
N THR A 132 22.12 2.27 12.43
CA THR A 132 22.60 0.99 12.97
C THR A 132 21.59 0.38 13.94
N PHE A 133 20.96 1.18 14.80
CA PHE A 133 19.89 0.72 15.69
C PHE A 133 18.63 0.31 14.91
N MET A 134 18.24 1.09 13.88
CA MET A 134 17.05 0.85 13.06
C MET A 134 17.14 -0.41 12.19
N PHE A 135 18.33 -0.74 11.66
CA PHE A 135 18.49 -1.77 10.63
C PHE A 135 19.50 -2.88 10.98
N THR A 136 20.34 -2.71 12.01
CA THR A 136 21.59 -3.44 12.27
C THR A 136 22.74 -3.13 11.30
N LYS A 137 23.97 -3.19 11.80
CA LYS A 137 25.20 -2.97 11.01
C LYS A 137 25.31 -3.96 9.84
N ASP A 138 25.06 -5.23 10.12
CA ASP A 138 25.22 -6.33 9.17
C ASP A 138 24.25 -6.19 7.99
N ALA A 139 23.01 -5.78 8.24
CA ALA A 139 22.05 -5.51 7.16
C ALA A 139 22.45 -4.28 6.34
N LEU A 140 22.96 -3.21 6.95
CA LEU A 140 23.44 -2.04 6.21
C LEU A 140 24.62 -2.41 5.28
N GLN A 141 25.61 -3.14 5.79
CA GLN A 141 26.77 -3.60 5.01
C GLN A 141 26.38 -4.61 3.91
N ARG A 142 25.41 -5.49 4.19
CA ARG A 142 24.82 -6.39 3.18
C ARG A 142 24.12 -5.61 2.07
N ASN A 143 23.30 -4.62 2.43
CA ASN A 143 22.56 -3.81 1.49
C ASN A 143 23.51 -3.00 0.59
N GLU A 144 24.55 -2.40 1.17
CA GLU A 144 25.61 -1.69 0.43
C GLU A 144 26.33 -2.62 -0.57
N ARG A 145 26.78 -3.81 -0.12
CA ARG A 145 27.43 -4.81 -0.98
C ARG A 145 26.55 -5.21 -2.17
N ILE A 146 25.26 -5.50 -1.92
CA ILE A 146 24.32 -5.90 -2.96
C ILE A 146 24.01 -4.74 -3.92
N LEU A 147 23.79 -3.54 -3.39
CA LEU A 147 23.56 -2.33 -4.20
C LEU A 147 24.76 -2.03 -5.12
N ASN A 148 25.98 -2.22 -4.63
CA ASN A 148 27.19 -2.05 -5.44
C ASN A 148 27.33 -3.11 -6.55
N ILE A 149 26.79 -4.32 -6.37
CA ILE A 149 26.68 -5.31 -7.46
C ILE A 149 25.65 -4.82 -8.50
N LEU A 150 24.43 -4.45 -8.05
CA LEU A 150 23.35 -4.02 -8.94
C LEU A 150 23.69 -2.74 -9.75
N LYS A 151 24.38 -1.77 -9.14
CA LYS A 151 24.79 -0.52 -9.80
C LYS A 151 25.82 -0.70 -10.92
N ASN A 152 26.65 -1.73 -10.84
CA ASN A 152 27.73 -1.98 -11.81
C ASN A 152 27.31 -2.93 -12.94
N ASP A 153 26.10 -3.50 -12.88
CA ASP A 153 25.57 -4.41 -13.90
C ASP A 153 24.59 -3.65 -14.85
N PRO A 154 24.90 -3.52 -16.16
CA PRO A 154 24.12 -2.70 -17.08
C PRO A 154 22.65 -3.06 -17.23
N VAL A 155 22.23 -4.29 -16.89
CA VAL A 155 20.82 -4.71 -17.00
C VAL A 155 19.92 -3.91 -16.06
N PHE A 156 20.47 -3.41 -14.94
CA PHE A 156 19.74 -2.63 -13.95
C PHE A 156 19.80 -1.11 -14.20
N ASP A 157 20.37 -0.63 -15.31
CA ASP A 157 20.33 0.80 -15.64
C ASP A 157 18.89 1.33 -15.66
N LYS A 158 18.67 2.43 -14.92
CA LYS A 158 17.37 3.05 -14.71
C LYS A 158 17.09 4.25 -15.61
N THR A 159 18.06 4.78 -16.38
CA THR A 159 17.88 6.04 -17.14
C THR A 159 16.61 6.06 -18.01
N GLN A 160 16.33 4.96 -18.70
CA GLN A 160 15.18 4.83 -19.61
C GLN A 160 13.88 4.35 -18.94
N ASN A 161 13.82 4.22 -17.60
CA ASN A 161 12.63 3.78 -16.87
C ASN A 161 11.40 4.67 -17.13
N TYR A 162 11.61 5.98 -17.26
CA TYR A 162 10.53 6.96 -17.40
C TYR A 162 10.01 7.14 -18.82
N PHE A 163 10.72 6.63 -19.83
CA PHE A 163 10.41 6.83 -21.25
C PHE A 163 9.92 5.56 -21.95
N ARG A 164 10.02 4.39 -21.29
CA ARG A 164 9.54 3.09 -21.79
C ARG A 164 8.02 2.97 -21.63
N GLY A 165 7.32 2.79 -22.75
CA GLY A 165 5.95 2.25 -22.76
C GLY A 165 5.90 0.81 -22.23
N ARG A 166 4.69 0.32 -21.89
CA ARG A 166 4.45 -0.93 -21.13
C ARG A 166 5.29 -2.12 -21.62
N ASP A 167 5.32 -2.37 -22.92
CA ASP A 167 5.95 -3.56 -23.49
C ASP A 167 7.47 -3.56 -23.28
N ALA A 168 8.14 -2.44 -23.58
CA ALA A 168 9.57 -2.25 -23.29
C ALA A 168 9.86 -2.15 -21.77
N ARG A 169 8.85 -1.76 -20.97
CA ARG A 169 8.96 -1.69 -19.50
C ARG A 169 8.98 -3.08 -18.88
N ILE A 170 8.12 -4.00 -19.34
CA ILE A 170 8.07 -5.39 -18.87
C ILE A 170 9.18 -6.25 -19.47
N GLU A 171 9.62 -5.99 -20.70
CA GLU A 171 10.84 -6.59 -21.28
C GLU A 171 12.08 -6.32 -20.40
N ALA A 172 12.29 -5.05 -20.01
CA ALA A 172 13.37 -4.67 -19.11
C ALA A 172 13.25 -5.31 -17.72
N ALA A 173 12.04 -5.37 -17.15
CA ALA A 173 11.81 -6.01 -15.85
C ALA A 173 12.01 -7.54 -15.88
N LEU A 174 11.69 -8.20 -17.01
CA LEU A 174 11.99 -9.60 -17.25
C LEU A 174 13.51 -9.85 -17.35
N ALA A 175 14.24 -8.99 -18.07
CA ALA A 175 15.69 -9.06 -18.16
C ALA A 175 16.36 -8.89 -16.78
N ARG A 176 15.94 -7.87 -16.01
CA ARG A 176 16.39 -7.62 -14.63
C ARG A 176 16.10 -8.80 -13.71
N GLY A 177 14.88 -9.34 -13.74
CA GLY A 177 14.51 -10.51 -12.93
C GLY A 177 15.35 -11.76 -13.25
N LYS A 178 15.63 -12.02 -14.54
CA LYS A 178 16.55 -13.08 -14.97
C LYS A 178 17.98 -12.84 -14.47
N ARG A 179 18.51 -11.62 -14.65
CA ARG A 179 19.87 -11.26 -14.21
C ARG A 179 20.02 -11.34 -12.70
N LEU A 180 18.98 -10.97 -11.93
CA LEU A 180 18.97 -11.05 -10.47
C LEU A 180 19.08 -12.50 -9.95
N PHE A 181 18.44 -13.46 -10.64
CA PHE A 181 18.60 -14.88 -10.35
C PHE A 181 19.98 -15.42 -10.76
N GLN A 182 20.55 -14.95 -11.87
CA GLN A 182 21.92 -15.29 -12.26
C GLN A 182 22.94 -14.80 -11.21
N LEU A 183 22.85 -13.52 -10.82
CA LEU A 183 23.66 -12.93 -9.76
C LEU A 183 23.52 -13.67 -8.42
N SER A 184 22.32 -14.16 -8.06
CA SER A 184 22.13 -14.91 -6.83
C SER A 184 22.84 -16.27 -6.83
N LYS A 185 23.00 -16.91 -8.00
CA LYS A 185 23.82 -18.12 -8.16
C LYS A 185 25.31 -17.79 -8.25
N GLU A 186 25.70 -16.76 -9.01
CA GLU A 186 27.10 -16.28 -9.16
C GLU A 186 27.72 -15.89 -7.80
N HIS A 187 27.01 -15.10 -7.01
CA HIS A 187 27.45 -14.65 -5.68
C HIS A 187 27.01 -15.56 -4.52
N LYS A 188 26.33 -16.68 -4.81
CA LYS A 188 25.81 -17.65 -3.82
C LYS A 188 24.95 -16.99 -2.72
N TRP A 189 24.10 -16.04 -3.10
CA TRP A 189 23.23 -15.32 -2.18
C TRP A 189 22.27 -16.26 -1.44
N SER A 190 22.11 -16.02 -0.15
CA SER A 190 21.02 -16.55 0.66
C SER A 190 19.66 -16.03 0.19
N GLN A 191 18.57 -16.69 0.62
CA GLN A 191 17.21 -16.24 0.33
C GLN A 191 16.93 -14.82 0.85
N GLU A 192 17.54 -14.42 1.98
CA GLU A 192 17.41 -13.07 2.52
C GLU A 192 18.12 -12.03 1.64
N GLU A 193 19.34 -12.35 1.17
CA GLU A 193 20.07 -11.49 0.22
C GLU A 193 19.33 -11.36 -1.11
N TYR A 194 18.70 -12.42 -1.62
CA TYR A 194 17.89 -12.34 -2.84
C TYR A 194 16.64 -11.45 -2.66
N ILE A 195 15.98 -11.50 -1.50
CA ILE A 195 14.86 -10.58 -1.17
C ILE A 195 15.37 -9.14 -1.11
N VAL A 196 16.45 -8.89 -0.37
CA VAL A 196 17.12 -7.58 -0.28
C VAL A 196 17.51 -7.04 -1.67
N ALA A 197 17.99 -7.91 -2.57
CA ALA A 197 18.36 -7.50 -3.93
C ALA A 197 17.14 -7.09 -4.78
N ASN A 198 15.98 -7.74 -4.61
CA ASN A 198 14.71 -7.30 -5.22
C ASN A 198 14.27 -5.94 -4.64
N ASP A 199 14.31 -5.77 -3.32
CA ASP A 199 13.89 -4.53 -2.64
C ASP A 199 14.79 -3.32 -3.00
N LEU A 200 16.10 -3.53 -3.13
CA LEU A 200 17.07 -2.51 -3.55
C LEU A 200 16.93 -2.15 -5.02
N MET A 201 16.69 -3.13 -5.89
CA MET A 201 16.38 -2.88 -7.31
C MET A 201 15.16 -1.95 -7.46
N ALA A 202 14.24 -1.98 -6.49
CA ALA A 202 13.17 -1.00 -6.34
C ALA A 202 12.14 -1.00 -7.49
N GLU A 203 11.83 -2.19 -8.01
CA GLU A 203 10.90 -2.39 -9.12
C GLU A 203 10.27 -3.79 -9.04
N PRO A 204 8.95 -3.97 -9.30
CA PRO A 204 8.37 -5.32 -9.37
C PRO A 204 8.91 -6.10 -10.58
N THR A 205 9.35 -7.35 -10.39
CA THR A 205 9.71 -8.25 -11.50
C THR A 205 8.59 -9.25 -11.81
N PRO A 206 8.49 -9.80 -13.03
CA PRO A 206 7.58 -10.90 -13.35
C PRO A 206 7.76 -12.18 -12.52
N TYR A 207 8.88 -12.32 -11.79
CA TYR A 207 9.16 -13.44 -10.87
C TYR A 207 8.67 -13.21 -9.44
N GLY A 208 8.14 -12.01 -9.12
CA GLY A 208 7.80 -11.63 -7.76
C GLY A 208 6.83 -12.59 -7.05
N LEU A 209 5.76 -13.03 -7.70
CA LEU A 209 4.75 -13.90 -7.08
C LEU A 209 5.19 -15.38 -6.98
N HIS A 210 6.14 -15.79 -7.83
CA HIS A 210 6.80 -17.08 -7.70
C HIS A 210 7.58 -17.14 -6.36
N ALA A 211 8.44 -16.14 -6.12
CA ALA A 211 9.26 -16.09 -4.92
C ALA A 211 8.45 -15.84 -3.63
N SER A 212 7.48 -14.91 -3.65
CA SER A 212 6.78 -14.46 -2.44
C SER A 212 5.61 -15.36 -2.01
N MET A 213 4.91 -15.99 -2.96
CA MET A 213 3.69 -16.74 -2.67
C MET A 213 3.73 -18.20 -3.15
N PHE A 214 4.25 -18.50 -4.35
CA PHE A 214 4.25 -19.88 -4.86
C PHE A 214 5.18 -20.78 -4.05
N LEU A 215 6.46 -20.41 -3.90
CA LEU A 215 7.42 -21.17 -3.09
C LEU A 215 6.99 -21.29 -1.62
N VAL A 216 6.45 -20.21 -1.03
CA VAL A 216 5.95 -20.20 0.34
C VAL A 216 4.74 -21.14 0.49
N THR A 217 3.80 -21.12 -0.45
CA THR A 217 2.61 -21.99 -0.41
C THR A 217 2.98 -23.46 -0.57
N LEU A 218 3.90 -23.79 -1.49
CA LEU A 218 4.39 -25.16 -1.64
C LEU A 218 5.09 -25.65 -0.37
N ARG A 219 5.99 -24.85 0.21
CA ARG A 219 6.75 -25.21 1.42
C ARG A 219 5.89 -25.32 2.68
N GLU A 220 4.84 -24.51 2.80
CA GLU A 220 3.98 -24.50 3.99
C GLU A 220 2.70 -25.34 3.87
N GLN A 221 2.29 -25.78 2.68
CA GLN A 221 1.05 -26.55 2.50
C GLN A 221 1.26 -27.90 1.78
N GLY A 222 2.45 -28.17 1.25
CA GLY A 222 2.82 -29.44 0.64
C GLY A 222 3.17 -30.55 1.64
N THR A 223 3.02 -31.80 1.18
CA THR A 223 3.60 -32.99 1.80
C THR A 223 5.06 -33.20 1.34
N PRO A 224 5.87 -34.04 1.99
CA PRO A 224 7.23 -34.35 1.54
C PRO A 224 7.33 -34.94 0.12
N GLU A 225 6.26 -35.58 -0.38
CA GLU A 225 6.15 -36.02 -1.78
C GLU A 225 5.95 -34.82 -2.71
N GLN A 226 5.04 -33.92 -2.35
CA GLN A 226 4.74 -32.69 -3.10
C GLN A 226 5.91 -31.71 -3.12
N HIS A 227 6.78 -31.75 -2.09
CA HIS A 227 8.01 -30.99 -2.09
C HIS A 227 8.96 -31.48 -3.20
N LYS A 228 9.16 -32.79 -3.35
CA LYS A 228 9.95 -33.37 -4.46
C LYS A 228 9.34 -33.11 -5.83
N LEU A 229 8.00 -33.17 -5.92
CA LEU A 229 7.30 -33.02 -7.20
C LEU A 229 7.20 -31.55 -7.67
N PHE A 230 7.12 -30.59 -6.73
CA PHE A 230 6.84 -29.19 -7.06
C PHE A 230 7.79 -28.17 -6.42
N LEU A 231 8.19 -28.33 -5.15
CA LEU A 231 9.03 -27.34 -4.45
C LEU A 231 10.47 -27.38 -4.94
N GLU A 232 11.11 -28.55 -4.97
CA GLU A 232 12.51 -28.72 -5.39
C GLU A 232 12.73 -28.23 -6.84
N PRO A 233 11.90 -28.58 -7.85
CA PRO A 233 12.00 -27.99 -9.19
C PRO A 233 11.69 -26.48 -9.24
N ALA A 234 10.85 -25.97 -8.34
CA ALA A 234 10.54 -24.55 -8.28
C ALA A 234 11.67 -23.71 -7.66
N GLU A 235 12.33 -24.19 -6.61
CA GLU A 235 13.52 -23.55 -6.02
C GLU A 235 14.72 -23.54 -7.00
N ASN A 236 14.76 -24.50 -7.93
CA ASN A 236 15.67 -24.52 -9.08
C ASN A 236 15.23 -23.67 -10.28
N TYR A 237 14.02 -23.09 -10.27
CA TYR A 237 13.39 -22.35 -11.38
C TYR A 237 13.08 -23.22 -12.63
N GLU A 238 13.09 -24.55 -12.50
CA GLU A 238 12.60 -25.50 -13.51
C GLU A 238 11.07 -25.48 -13.64
N ILE A 239 10.39 -24.99 -12.59
CA ILE A 239 8.96 -24.66 -12.57
C ILE A 239 8.79 -23.21 -12.10
N LEU A 240 8.23 -22.37 -12.97
CA LEU A 240 7.83 -21.00 -12.64
C LEU A 240 6.35 -20.99 -12.23
N GLY A 241 5.99 -20.22 -11.21
CA GLY A 241 4.73 -20.42 -10.51
C GLY A 241 4.04 -19.15 -10.03
N CYS A 242 2.72 -19.22 -9.83
CA CYS A 242 1.90 -18.12 -9.31
C CYS A 242 0.81 -18.62 -8.34
N TYR A 243 0.27 -17.74 -7.51
CA TYR A 243 -0.82 -18.07 -6.56
C TYR A 243 -2.17 -17.56 -7.06
N ALA A 244 -2.92 -18.43 -7.74
CA ALA A 244 -4.13 -18.12 -8.48
C ALA A 244 -5.40 -18.28 -7.61
N GLN A 245 -5.58 -17.36 -6.65
CA GLN A 245 -6.76 -17.33 -5.79
C GLN A 245 -7.90 -16.47 -6.34
N THR A 246 -7.68 -15.16 -6.45
CA THR A 246 -8.68 -14.15 -6.81
C THR A 246 -9.35 -14.45 -8.14
N GLU A 247 -10.66 -14.22 -8.20
CA GLU A 247 -11.50 -14.34 -9.39
C GLU A 247 -12.09 -12.99 -9.81
N LEU A 248 -12.54 -12.91 -11.06
CA LEU A 248 -13.22 -11.74 -11.62
C LEU A 248 -14.49 -11.37 -10.83
N GLY A 249 -15.23 -12.36 -10.32
CA GLY A 249 -16.36 -12.16 -9.39
C GLY A 249 -15.99 -12.08 -7.90
N HIS A 250 -14.82 -12.60 -7.49
CA HIS A 250 -14.52 -12.87 -6.08
C HIS A 250 -13.06 -12.57 -5.67
N GLY A 251 -12.87 -11.40 -5.04
CA GLY A 251 -11.66 -11.03 -4.28
C GLY A 251 -11.79 -11.34 -2.79
N SER A 252 -12.21 -10.35 -1.99
CA SER A 252 -12.25 -10.44 -0.51
C SER A 252 -13.08 -11.61 0.03
N ASN A 253 -14.15 -12.03 -0.66
CA ASN A 253 -14.95 -13.20 -0.28
C ASN A 253 -14.38 -14.50 -0.89
N VAL A 254 -13.23 -14.95 -0.39
CA VAL A 254 -12.57 -16.20 -0.82
C VAL A 254 -13.49 -17.43 -0.65
N ARG A 255 -14.45 -17.40 0.28
CA ARG A 255 -15.44 -18.48 0.45
C ARG A 255 -16.42 -18.58 -0.73
N GLY A 256 -16.60 -17.49 -1.47
CA GLY A 256 -17.50 -17.37 -2.62
C GLY A 256 -16.97 -17.93 -3.93
N LEU A 257 -15.65 -18.22 -4.03
CA LEU A 257 -14.98 -18.62 -5.28
C LEU A 257 -15.78 -19.67 -6.08
N GLU A 258 -15.81 -19.51 -7.40
CA GLU A 258 -16.65 -20.25 -8.33
C GLU A 258 -15.89 -21.39 -9.02
N THR A 259 -14.57 -21.28 -9.23
CA THR A 259 -13.74 -22.35 -9.82
C THR A 259 -13.92 -23.63 -9.00
N THR A 260 -14.24 -24.74 -9.65
CA THR A 260 -14.40 -26.05 -8.99
C THR A 260 -13.19 -26.96 -9.24
N ALA A 261 -12.95 -27.87 -8.30
CA ALA A 261 -12.06 -29.02 -8.43
C ALA A 261 -12.82 -30.26 -7.97
N THR A 262 -13.36 -31.03 -8.92
CA THR A 262 -14.22 -32.19 -8.63
C THR A 262 -13.38 -33.45 -8.54
N TRP A 263 -13.49 -34.19 -7.43
CA TRP A 263 -12.84 -35.49 -7.24
C TRP A 263 -13.46 -36.57 -8.13
N ASP A 264 -12.64 -37.25 -8.92
CA ASP A 264 -12.99 -38.43 -9.70
C ASP A 264 -12.36 -39.68 -9.05
N PRO A 265 -13.16 -40.55 -8.39
CA PRO A 265 -12.65 -41.75 -7.74
C PRO A 265 -12.29 -42.87 -8.73
N SER A 266 -12.66 -42.77 -10.01
CA SER A 266 -12.45 -43.85 -10.98
C SER A 266 -11.00 -43.96 -11.46
N ASP A 267 -10.33 -42.81 -11.67
CA ASP A 267 -8.91 -42.73 -12.05
C ASP A 267 -8.06 -41.91 -11.06
N LYS A 268 -8.64 -41.49 -9.94
CA LYS A 268 -7.96 -40.84 -8.79
C LYS A 268 -7.38 -39.47 -9.14
N THR A 269 -8.24 -38.60 -9.65
CA THR A 269 -7.88 -37.27 -10.16
C THR A 269 -8.83 -36.17 -9.67
N PHE A 270 -8.45 -34.92 -9.94
CA PHE A 270 -9.34 -33.77 -9.86
C PHE A 270 -9.59 -33.20 -11.25
N VAL A 271 -10.86 -32.91 -11.57
CA VAL A 271 -11.27 -32.17 -12.76
C VAL A 271 -11.52 -30.72 -12.38
N LEU A 272 -10.70 -29.80 -12.88
CA LEU A 272 -10.81 -28.36 -12.60
C LEU A 272 -11.55 -27.63 -13.70
N HIS A 273 -12.51 -26.79 -13.31
CA HIS A 273 -13.37 -26.08 -14.24
C HIS A 273 -13.73 -24.68 -13.74
N SER A 274 -13.74 -23.71 -14.64
CA SER A 274 -14.27 -22.35 -14.42
C SER A 274 -15.70 -22.29 -15.00
N PRO A 275 -16.76 -22.51 -14.19
CA PRO A 275 -18.13 -22.70 -14.71
C PRO A 275 -18.75 -21.44 -15.34
N HIS A 276 -18.22 -20.26 -15.00
CA HIS A 276 -18.75 -18.96 -15.38
C HIS A 276 -17.58 -18.02 -15.73
N LEU A 277 -17.84 -16.95 -16.49
CA LEU A 277 -16.80 -15.95 -16.79
C LEU A 277 -16.27 -15.26 -15.51
N THR A 278 -17.15 -15.05 -14.53
CA THR A 278 -16.85 -14.56 -13.18
C THR A 278 -15.88 -15.46 -12.42
N ALA A 279 -15.90 -16.77 -12.70
CA ALA A 279 -14.96 -17.77 -12.19
C ALA A 279 -13.56 -17.72 -12.84
N SER A 280 -13.30 -16.82 -13.77
CA SER A 280 -11.94 -16.61 -14.27
C SER A 280 -11.06 -16.08 -13.14
N LYS A 281 -9.90 -16.72 -12.91
CA LYS A 281 -8.89 -16.14 -12.02
C LYS A 281 -8.42 -14.81 -12.60
N TRP A 282 -8.18 -13.81 -11.76
CA TRP A 282 -7.86 -12.45 -12.18
C TRP A 282 -6.88 -11.77 -11.21
N TRP A 283 -6.19 -10.71 -11.64
CA TRP A 283 -5.13 -9.98 -10.91
C TRP A 283 -3.84 -10.76 -10.59
N ILE A 284 -3.72 -12.03 -10.97
CA ILE A 284 -2.65 -12.91 -10.46
C ILE A 284 -1.29 -12.53 -11.06
N GLY A 285 -0.38 -11.97 -10.26
CA GLY A 285 1.01 -11.70 -10.68
C GLY A 285 1.72 -12.96 -11.19
N SER A 286 2.69 -12.81 -12.10
CA SER A 286 3.41 -13.92 -12.76
C SER A 286 2.55 -14.83 -13.66
N LEU A 287 1.22 -14.75 -13.67
CA LEU A 287 0.34 -15.66 -14.44
C LEU A 287 0.32 -15.31 -15.93
N GLY A 288 0.30 -14.02 -16.28
CA GLY A 288 -0.09 -13.55 -17.60
C GLY A 288 0.85 -14.01 -18.71
N LYS A 289 2.15 -14.10 -18.41
CA LYS A 289 3.21 -14.54 -19.33
C LYS A 289 4.33 -15.38 -18.69
N THR A 290 4.50 -15.41 -17.37
CA THR A 290 5.74 -15.95 -16.75
C THR A 290 5.62 -17.37 -16.21
N ALA A 291 4.53 -17.70 -15.53
CA ALA A 291 4.38 -18.97 -14.81
C ALA A 291 4.00 -20.13 -15.73
N THR A 292 4.65 -21.29 -15.54
CA THR A 292 4.26 -22.56 -16.18
C THR A 292 3.26 -23.35 -15.35
N HIS A 293 3.19 -23.08 -14.04
CA HIS A 293 2.27 -23.70 -13.08
C HIS A 293 1.55 -22.64 -12.23
N ALA A 294 0.40 -23.01 -11.65
CA ALA A 294 -0.33 -22.16 -10.71
C ALA A 294 -0.78 -22.98 -9.49
N VAL A 295 -0.67 -22.44 -8.27
CA VAL A 295 -1.51 -22.92 -7.17
C VAL A 295 -2.88 -22.27 -7.33
N VAL A 296 -3.83 -23.02 -7.87
CA VAL A 296 -5.21 -22.57 -8.09
C VAL A 296 -6.02 -22.87 -6.83
N MET A 297 -6.65 -21.84 -6.23
CA MET A 297 -7.64 -22.06 -5.16
C MET A 297 -9.00 -22.37 -5.79
N ALA A 298 -9.53 -23.57 -5.57
CA ALA A 298 -10.79 -24.01 -6.16
C ALA A 298 -11.70 -24.65 -5.10
N GLN A 299 -13.02 -24.55 -5.29
CA GLN A 299 -14.01 -25.27 -4.48
C GLN A 299 -13.83 -26.77 -4.71
N LEU A 300 -13.30 -27.47 -3.71
CA LEU A 300 -13.25 -28.92 -3.70
C LEU A 300 -14.69 -29.47 -3.73
N VAL A 301 -15.02 -30.26 -4.75
CA VAL A 301 -16.32 -30.94 -4.88
C VAL A 301 -16.12 -32.44 -4.68
N LEU A 302 -16.83 -32.99 -3.70
CA LEU A 302 -16.82 -34.42 -3.37
C LEU A 302 -18.27 -34.92 -3.31
N ASN A 303 -18.59 -35.96 -4.10
CA ASN A 303 -19.94 -36.54 -4.20
C ASN A 303 -21.03 -35.47 -4.42
N GLY A 304 -20.77 -34.53 -5.34
CA GLY A 304 -21.65 -33.41 -5.68
C GLY A 304 -21.70 -32.26 -4.66
N LYS A 305 -21.00 -32.36 -3.52
CA LYS A 305 -21.04 -31.35 -2.44
C LYS A 305 -19.76 -30.50 -2.44
N LYS A 306 -19.92 -29.17 -2.45
CA LYS A 306 -18.82 -28.21 -2.23
C LYS A 306 -18.33 -28.31 -0.78
N ILE A 307 -17.06 -28.63 -0.59
CA ILE A 307 -16.38 -28.76 0.71
C ILE A 307 -15.77 -27.42 1.15
N GLY A 308 -15.32 -26.61 0.18
CA GLY A 308 -14.72 -25.29 0.38
C GLY A 308 -13.52 -25.05 -0.54
N PRO A 309 -12.95 -23.83 -0.57
CA PRO A 309 -11.74 -23.52 -1.32
C PRO A 309 -10.52 -24.31 -0.82
N HIS A 310 -9.79 -24.97 -1.72
CA HIS A 310 -8.56 -25.70 -1.46
C HIS A 310 -7.49 -25.40 -2.54
N PRO A 311 -6.19 -25.50 -2.21
CA PRO A 311 -5.09 -25.31 -3.15
C PRO A 311 -4.80 -26.54 -4.01
N PHE A 312 -4.68 -26.34 -5.33
CA PHE A 312 -4.29 -27.36 -6.30
C PHE A 312 -3.14 -26.85 -7.18
N VAL A 313 -2.07 -27.63 -7.36
CA VAL A 313 -0.99 -27.29 -8.30
C VAL A 313 -1.40 -27.68 -9.71
N VAL A 314 -1.57 -26.71 -10.60
CA VAL A 314 -2.06 -26.91 -11.97
C VAL A 314 -0.95 -26.53 -12.95
N PRO A 315 -0.49 -27.44 -13.82
CA PRO A 315 0.32 -27.05 -14.98
C PRO A 315 -0.58 -26.26 -15.94
N ILE A 316 -0.12 -25.08 -16.38
CA ILE A 316 -0.88 -24.16 -17.24
C ILE A 316 -0.20 -23.90 -18.59
N ARG A 317 1.11 -24.17 -18.71
CA ARG A 317 1.87 -24.08 -19.95
C ARG A 317 2.79 -25.29 -20.11
N ASP A 318 3.11 -25.65 -21.35
CA ASP A 318 4.19 -26.60 -21.59
C ASP A 318 5.55 -26.03 -21.15
N LYS A 319 6.43 -26.88 -20.62
CA LYS A 319 7.73 -26.44 -20.08
C LYS A 319 8.81 -26.18 -21.15
N LYS A 320 8.56 -26.50 -22.43
CA LYS A 320 9.51 -26.29 -23.54
C LYS A 320 9.07 -25.18 -24.49
N THR A 321 7.80 -25.17 -24.89
CA THR A 321 7.25 -24.14 -25.80
C THR A 321 6.71 -22.92 -25.06
N HIS A 322 6.35 -23.07 -23.77
CA HIS A 322 5.67 -22.07 -22.95
C HIS A 322 4.27 -21.66 -23.44
N GLU A 323 3.73 -22.38 -24.42
CA GLU A 323 2.35 -22.22 -24.88
C GLU A 323 1.35 -22.78 -23.85
N PRO A 324 0.13 -22.22 -23.75
CA PRO A 324 -0.93 -22.75 -22.90
C PRO A 324 -1.23 -24.23 -23.19
N LEU A 325 -1.47 -25.00 -22.14
CA LEU A 325 -1.87 -26.41 -22.30
C LEU A 325 -3.30 -26.53 -22.84
N PRO A 326 -3.69 -27.68 -23.44
CA PRO A 326 -5.06 -27.93 -23.87
C PRO A 326 -6.07 -27.65 -22.74
N ASN A 327 -7.18 -27.01 -23.08
CA ASN A 327 -8.22 -26.55 -22.14
C ASN A 327 -7.78 -25.50 -21.09
N VAL A 328 -6.59 -24.89 -21.23
CA VAL A 328 -6.13 -23.75 -20.44
C VAL A 328 -6.18 -22.48 -21.30
N HIS A 329 -6.93 -21.46 -20.85
CA HIS A 329 -6.92 -20.14 -21.47
C HIS A 329 -6.34 -19.11 -20.48
N VAL A 330 -5.19 -18.53 -20.81
CA VAL A 330 -4.38 -17.73 -19.89
C VAL A 330 -3.73 -16.55 -20.62
N GLY A 331 -3.75 -15.37 -20.01
CA GLY A 331 -3.20 -14.14 -20.60
C GLY A 331 -3.02 -13.02 -19.58
N ASP A 332 -2.49 -11.89 -20.03
CA ASP A 332 -2.25 -10.68 -19.23
C ASP A 332 -3.51 -9.78 -19.21
N ILE A 333 -3.83 -9.15 -18.07
CA ILE A 333 -5.04 -8.33 -17.92
C ILE A 333 -4.93 -6.91 -18.49
N GLY A 334 -3.78 -6.53 -19.07
CA GLY A 334 -3.57 -5.22 -19.67
C GLY A 334 -2.99 -4.15 -18.72
N PRO A 335 -3.10 -2.86 -19.09
CA PRO A 335 -2.49 -1.75 -18.37
C PRO A 335 -3.15 -1.51 -17.00
N LYS A 336 -2.35 -0.97 -16.07
CA LYS A 336 -2.73 -0.70 -14.67
C LYS A 336 -2.29 0.72 -14.28
N PHE A 337 -2.78 1.24 -13.14
CA PHE A 337 -2.36 2.55 -12.63
C PHE A 337 -0.86 2.60 -12.31
N GLY A 338 -0.35 1.59 -11.60
CA GLY A 338 1.07 1.26 -11.46
C GLY A 338 1.30 -0.23 -11.66
N TYR A 339 2.42 -0.76 -11.17
CA TYR A 339 2.75 -2.18 -11.20
C TYR A 339 2.86 -2.75 -12.65
N ASN A 340 3.13 -1.89 -13.63
CA ASN A 340 3.12 -2.22 -15.07
C ASN A 340 4.32 -3.07 -15.54
N THR A 341 5.27 -3.38 -14.65
CA THR A 341 6.35 -4.35 -14.87
C THR A 341 5.95 -5.79 -14.49
N MET A 342 4.77 -5.99 -13.89
CA MET A 342 4.21 -7.31 -13.54
C MET A 342 3.15 -7.74 -14.56
N ASP A 343 3.24 -8.98 -15.02
CA ASP A 343 2.26 -9.68 -15.87
C ASP A 343 1.09 -10.24 -15.04
N ASN A 344 0.34 -9.35 -14.37
CA ASN A 344 -0.91 -9.74 -13.71
C ASN A 344 -1.85 -10.36 -14.74
N GLY A 345 -2.21 -11.63 -14.54
CA GLY A 345 -2.91 -12.44 -15.52
C GLY A 345 -4.33 -12.82 -15.15
N PHE A 346 -5.03 -13.32 -16.16
CA PHE A 346 -6.27 -14.06 -16.04
C PHE A 346 -6.07 -15.55 -16.38
N LEU A 347 -6.95 -16.42 -15.88
CA LEU A 347 -6.97 -17.85 -16.21
C LEU A 347 -8.41 -18.39 -16.23
N LEU A 348 -8.71 -19.22 -17.22
CA LEU A 348 -9.91 -20.07 -17.32
C LEU A 348 -9.47 -21.51 -17.55
N LEU A 349 -10.17 -22.46 -16.91
CA LEU A 349 -9.91 -23.90 -17.00
C LEU A 349 -11.16 -24.61 -17.54
N ASN A 350 -11.01 -25.40 -18.61
CA ASN A 350 -12.11 -26.18 -19.19
C ASN A 350 -11.96 -27.68 -18.90
N ASN A 351 -12.34 -28.12 -17.69
CA ASN A 351 -12.29 -29.54 -17.30
C ASN A 351 -10.86 -30.13 -17.35
N VAL A 352 -9.89 -29.35 -16.89
CA VAL A 352 -8.48 -29.73 -16.83
C VAL A 352 -8.27 -30.79 -15.74
N LYS A 353 -7.84 -31.99 -16.15
CA LYS A 353 -7.70 -33.15 -15.26
C LYS A 353 -6.28 -33.24 -14.69
N ILE A 354 -6.14 -33.33 -13.37
CA ILE A 354 -4.85 -33.43 -12.67
C ILE A 354 -4.84 -34.60 -11.66
N PRO A 355 -3.70 -35.28 -11.43
CA PRO A 355 -3.59 -36.35 -10.43
C PRO A 355 -3.94 -35.93 -8.99
N HIS A 356 -4.36 -36.89 -8.17
CA HIS A 356 -4.66 -36.72 -6.74
C HIS A 356 -3.59 -35.93 -5.96
N ASN A 357 -2.30 -36.26 -6.14
CA ASN A 357 -1.21 -35.64 -5.41
C ASN A 357 -0.90 -34.17 -5.81
N HIS A 358 -1.68 -33.57 -6.71
CA HIS A 358 -1.63 -32.13 -6.99
C HIS A 358 -2.42 -31.27 -5.98
N MET A 359 -3.34 -31.83 -5.19
CA MET A 359 -4.01 -31.11 -4.09
C MET A 359 -3.05 -30.97 -2.91
N LEU A 360 -2.64 -29.76 -2.51
CA LEU A 360 -1.65 -29.60 -1.44
C LEU A 360 -2.19 -30.08 -0.09
N ALA A 361 -1.57 -31.12 0.47
CA ALA A 361 -2.24 -32.04 1.39
C ALA A 361 -1.71 -32.04 2.83
N ARG A 362 -0.84 -31.10 3.23
CA ARG A 362 -0.26 -31.03 4.60
C ARG A 362 -1.31 -30.88 5.71
N PHE A 363 -2.42 -30.20 5.41
CA PHE A 363 -3.48 -29.90 6.39
C PHE A 363 -4.82 -30.58 6.10
N SER A 364 -5.12 -30.88 4.84
CA SER A 364 -6.42 -31.40 4.39
C SER A 364 -6.21 -32.31 3.20
N SER A 365 -6.82 -33.49 3.20
CA SER A 365 -6.57 -34.51 2.17
C SER A 365 -7.83 -35.31 1.84
N ILE A 366 -7.81 -36.00 0.69
CA ILE A 366 -8.75 -37.07 0.38
C ILE A 366 -7.96 -38.39 0.40
N ASP A 367 -8.52 -39.43 0.99
CA ASP A 367 -8.04 -40.81 0.80
C ASP A 367 -8.36 -41.26 -0.64
N PRO A 368 -7.35 -41.58 -1.48
CA PRO A 368 -7.55 -41.90 -2.90
C PRO A 368 -8.17 -43.28 -3.14
N ASN A 369 -8.41 -44.09 -2.10
CA ASN A 369 -9.05 -45.40 -2.19
C ASN A 369 -10.46 -45.38 -1.57
N THR A 370 -10.65 -44.70 -0.43
CA THR A 370 -11.98 -44.62 0.24
C THR A 370 -12.77 -43.35 -0.10
N SER A 371 -12.17 -42.40 -0.83
CA SER A 371 -12.72 -41.05 -1.10
C SER A 371 -13.07 -40.25 0.17
N LYS A 372 -12.55 -40.65 1.33
CA LYS A 372 -12.82 -40.00 2.62
C LYS A 372 -12.01 -38.71 2.75
N TYR A 373 -12.70 -37.59 2.93
CA TYR A 373 -12.07 -36.29 3.21
C TYR A 373 -11.60 -36.19 4.67
N SER A 374 -10.35 -35.78 4.85
CA SER A 374 -9.72 -35.46 6.14
C SER A 374 -9.55 -33.96 6.32
N ARG A 375 -9.87 -33.46 7.52
CA ARG A 375 -9.88 -32.03 7.87
C ARG A 375 -8.62 -31.64 8.68
N PRO A 376 -8.20 -30.36 8.64
CA PRO A 376 -7.12 -29.86 9.49
C PRO A 376 -7.41 -30.08 10.97
N ALA A 377 -6.54 -30.84 11.65
CA ALA A 377 -6.56 -31.00 13.11
C ALA A 377 -6.37 -29.65 13.83
N ASN A 378 -5.61 -28.75 13.24
CA ASN A 378 -5.50 -27.35 13.69
C ASN A 378 -5.57 -26.34 12.54
N PRO A 379 -6.75 -25.75 12.26
CA PRO A 379 -6.92 -24.71 11.23
C PRO A 379 -6.02 -23.49 11.43
N SER A 380 -5.61 -23.21 12.68
CA SER A 380 -4.76 -22.07 13.06
C SER A 380 -3.45 -21.98 12.28
N LEU A 381 -2.88 -23.11 11.84
CA LEU A 381 -1.59 -23.13 11.15
C LEU A 381 -1.64 -22.39 9.80
N ILE A 382 -2.77 -22.45 9.09
CA ILE A 382 -2.98 -21.77 7.80
C ILE A 382 -2.97 -20.24 7.97
N TYR A 383 -3.43 -19.73 9.12
CA TYR A 383 -3.44 -18.30 9.43
C TYR A 383 -2.04 -17.75 9.76
N GLY A 384 -1.06 -18.61 10.04
CA GLY A 384 0.34 -18.22 10.24
C GLY A 384 0.90 -17.46 9.03
N THR A 385 0.71 -18.00 7.83
CA THR A 385 1.20 -17.39 6.57
C THR A 385 0.58 -16.01 6.32
N LEU A 386 -0.75 -15.88 6.45
CA LEU A 386 -1.45 -14.59 6.31
C LEU A 386 -0.95 -13.54 7.31
N THR A 387 -0.73 -13.97 8.56
CA THR A 387 -0.22 -13.11 9.64
C THR A 387 1.21 -12.64 9.36
N TRP A 388 2.05 -13.51 8.79
CA TRP A 388 3.41 -13.15 8.36
C TRP A 388 3.40 -12.13 7.22
N VAL A 389 2.62 -12.36 6.16
CA VAL A 389 2.55 -11.43 5.01
C VAL A 389 2.08 -10.05 5.49
N ARG A 390 1.04 -9.98 6.31
CA ARG A 390 0.56 -8.73 6.91
C ARG A 390 1.60 -8.03 7.79
N SER A 391 2.36 -8.78 8.59
CA SER A 391 3.45 -8.22 9.42
C SER A 391 4.54 -7.56 8.55
N ASN A 392 4.85 -8.15 7.39
CA ASN A 392 5.79 -7.56 6.43
C ASN A 392 5.22 -6.31 5.76
N ILE A 393 3.92 -6.29 5.38
CA ILE A 393 3.27 -5.09 4.83
C ILE A 393 3.32 -3.93 5.84
N VAL A 394 3.12 -4.19 7.14
CA VAL A 394 3.22 -3.14 8.19
C VAL A 394 4.63 -2.55 8.26
N LEU A 395 5.68 -3.37 8.26
CA LEU A 395 7.06 -2.86 8.22
C LEU A 395 7.37 -2.11 6.91
N GLN A 396 6.93 -2.66 5.77
CA GLN A 396 7.08 -2.06 4.45
C GLN A 396 6.42 -0.68 4.36
N SER A 397 5.27 -0.49 5.04
CA SER A 397 4.53 0.78 5.08
C SER A 397 5.39 1.93 5.60
N GLY A 398 6.11 1.72 6.72
CA GLY A 398 7.04 2.71 7.26
C GLY A 398 8.19 3.04 6.31
N SER A 399 8.80 2.00 5.71
CA SER A 399 9.91 2.15 4.74
C SER A 399 9.51 2.84 3.44
N VAL A 400 8.33 2.53 2.89
CA VAL A 400 7.83 3.17 1.65
C VAL A 400 7.43 4.62 1.90
N LEU A 401 6.73 4.92 3.00
CA LEU A 401 6.46 6.30 3.40
C LEU A 401 7.77 7.08 3.59
N ALA A 402 8.79 6.46 4.18
CA ALA A 402 10.09 7.09 4.40
C ALA A 402 10.78 7.49 3.09
N LYS A 403 10.62 6.74 1.98
CA LYS A 403 11.15 7.16 0.67
C LYS A 403 10.51 8.47 0.20
N GLY A 404 9.18 8.57 0.26
CA GLY A 404 8.46 9.80 -0.09
C GLY A 404 8.79 10.98 0.82
N VAL A 405 8.84 10.76 2.13
CA VAL A 405 9.21 11.77 3.12
C VAL A 405 10.67 12.21 2.97
N THR A 406 11.59 11.31 2.62
CA THR A 406 12.99 11.64 2.32
C THR A 406 13.09 12.58 1.12
N ILE A 407 12.40 12.23 0.02
CA ILE A 407 12.36 13.05 -1.19
C ILE A 407 11.76 14.43 -0.87
N ALA A 408 10.60 14.48 -0.20
CA ALA A 408 9.92 15.73 0.10
C ALA A 408 10.68 16.60 1.10
N THR A 409 11.32 16.01 2.12
CA THR A 409 12.10 16.76 3.12
C THR A 409 13.36 17.36 2.51
N ARG A 410 14.15 16.57 1.76
CA ARG A 410 15.34 17.07 1.04
C ARG A 410 14.94 18.15 0.02
N TYR A 411 13.89 17.91 -0.77
CA TYR A 411 13.41 18.91 -1.72
C TYR A 411 12.91 20.20 -1.07
N CYS A 412 12.14 20.12 0.02
CA CYS A 412 11.62 21.32 0.70
C CYS A 412 12.73 22.11 1.44
N ALA A 413 13.86 21.48 1.77
CA ALA A 413 15.05 22.15 2.28
C ALA A 413 15.87 22.87 1.18
N VAL A 414 15.90 22.32 -0.04
CA VAL A 414 16.56 22.93 -1.22
C VAL A 414 15.69 23.99 -1.89
N ARG A 415 14.37 23.76 -1.98
CA ARG A 415 13.46 24.67 -2.66
C ARG A 415 13.23 25.92 -1.83
N ARG A 416 13.55 27.07 -2.40
CA ARG A 416 13.15 28.39 -1.91
C ARG A 416 11.92 28.87 -2.69
N GLN A 417 10.99 29.57 -2.04
CA GLN A 417 9.84 30.19 -2.70
C GLN A 417 9.19 31.24 -1.78
N PHE A 418 9.00 32.47 -2.28
CA PHE A 418 8.54 33.65 -1.53
C PHE A 418 9.50 34.08 -0.41
N GLN A 419 9.41 35.34 0.02
CA GLN A 419 10.08 35.80 1.25
C GLN A 419 9.20 35.47 2.47
N ASP A 420 9.76 35.46 3.67
CA ASP A 420 8.91 35.69 4.85
C ASP A 420 8.51 37.18 4.89
N ARG A 421 7.24 37.47 5.16
CA ARG A 421 6.73 38.85 5.15
C ARG A 421 7.38 39.69 6.24
N ASP A 422 7.71 39.07 7.37
CA ASP A 422 8.23 39.74 8.54
C ASP A 422 9.76 39.53 8.67
N ALA A 423 10.43 39.12 7.57
CA ALA A 423 11.88 39.01 7.47
C ALA A 423 12.59 40.36 7.68
N PRO A 424 13.80 40.38 8.27
CA PRO A 424 14.63 41.57 8.30
C PRO A 424 14.92 42.12 6.89
N ALA A 425 14.90 43.44 6.72
CA ALA A 425 15.13 44.07 5.41
C ALA A 425 16.53 43.82 4.82
N ASN A 426 17.48 43.39 5.66
CA ASN A 426 18.82 42.94 5.27
C ASN A 426 18.90 41.44 4.89
N GLU A 427 17.77 40.72 4.88
CA GLU A 427 17.62 39.36 4.36
C GLU A 427 16.67 39.32 3.13
N PRO A 428 17.03 39.96 2.00
CA PRO A 428 16.17 40.09 0.80
C PRO A 428 16.10 38.81 -0.05
N GLY A 429 16.01 37.64 0.59
CA GLY A 429 16.06 36.33 -0.07
C GLY A 429 14.82 35.48 0.18
N GLU A 430 14.44 34.66 -0.80
CA GLU A 430 13.36 33.69 -0.63
C GLU A 430 13.65 32.69 0.51
N ASN A 431 12.61 32.30 1.24
CA ASN A 431 12.69 31.36 2.36
C ASN A 431 12.69 29.91 1.84
N GLN A 432 13.40 29.00 2.53
CA GLN A 432 13.31 27.56 2.24
C GLN A 432 11.89 27.10 2.55
N VAL A 433 11.22 26.37 1.66
CA VAL A 433 9.78 26.09 1.85
C VAL A 433 9.50 25.19 3.06
N LEU A 434 10.47 24.41 3.53
CA LEU A 434 10.39 23.65 4.80
C LEU A 434 10.33 24.55 6.05
N ASN A 435 10.63 25.84 5.96
CA ASN A 435 10.53 26.79 7.08
C ASN A 435 9.09 27.28 7.31
N TYR A 436 8.21 27.18 6.31
CA TYR A 436 6.79 27.51 6.50
C TYR A 436 6.09 26.42 7.34
N THR A 437 5.42 26.83 8.41
CA THR A 437 4.65 25.93 9.30
C THR A 437 3.61 25.09 8.55
N MET A 438 2.98 25.65 7.50
CA MET A 438 2.06 24.94 6.60
C MET A 438 2.71 23.80 5.79
N VAL A 439 4.04 23.80 5.65
CA VAL A 439 4.81 22.69 5.06
C VAL A 439 5.24 21.71 6.14
N GLN A 440 5.60 22.21 7.33
CA GLN A 440 5.98 21.40 8.48
C GLN A 440 4.80 20.53 8.99
N ILE A 441 3.62 21.10 9.20
CA ILE A 441 2.43 20.37 9.71
C ILE A 441 1.98 19.22 8.79
N ARG A 442 2.31 19.26 7.49
CA ARG A 442 2.00 18.18 6.54
C ARG A 442 3.14 17.20 6.27
N LEU A 443 4.39 17.52 6.66
CA LEU A 443 5.56 16.65 6.44
C LEU A 443 6.15 16.07 7.73
N LEU A 444 6.25 16.84 8.81
CA LEU A 444 6.88 16.37 10.06
C LEU A 444 6.02 15.34 10.82
N PRO A 445 4.67 15.40 10.83
CA PRO A 445 3.87 14.28 11.33
C PRO A 445 4.01 13.01 10.48
N LEU A 446 4.21 13.12 9.16
CA LEU A 446 4.53 11.97 8.31
C LEU A 446 5.94 11.44 8.58
N LEU A 447 6.92 12.32 8.82
CA LEU A 447 8.27 11.94 9.28
C LEU A 447 8.22 11.20 10.60
N ALA A 448 7.38 11.62 11.55
CA ALA A 448 7.17 10.88 12.78
C ALA A 448 6.48 9.52 12.54
N ALA A 449 5.52 9.45 11.62
CA ALA A 449 4.82 8.22 11.25
C ALA A 449 5.74 7.16 10.64
N THR A 450 6.82 7.51 9.94
CA THR A 450 7.76 6.51 9.39
C THR A 450 8.44 5.71 10.50
N PHE A 451 8.93 6.38 11.55
CA PHE A 451 9.52 5.74 12.73
C PHE A 451 8.45 4.96 13.51
N ALA A 452 7.26 5.54 13.71
CA ALA A 452 6.16 4.89 14.42
C ALA A 452 5.74 3.56 13.77
N LEU A 453 5.61 3.54 12.43
CA LEU A 453 5.33 2.33 11.64
C LEU A 453 6.51 1.35 11.62
N HIS A 454 7.76 1.83 11.62
CA HIS A 454 8.96 0.97 11.69
C HIS A 454 9.04 0.18 13.00
N PHE A 455 8.90 0.86 14.14
CA PHE A 455 8.89 0.20 15.46
C PHE A 455 7.70 -0.75 15.61
N THR A 456 6.52 -0.34 15.10
CA THR A 456 5.32 -1.19 15.05
C THR A 456 5.53 -2.45 14.20
N GLY A 457 6.13 -2.33 13.01
CA GLY A 457 6.45 -3.45 12.12
C GLY A 457 7.47 -4.41 12.74
N ARG A 458 8.55 -3.88 13.35
CA ARG A 458 9.52 -4.69 14.11
C ARG A 458 8.86 -5.42 15.28
N ARG A 459 7.95 -4.77 16.02
CA ARG A 459 7.21 -5.40 17.12
C ARG A 459 6.26 -6.51 16.63
N MET A 460 5.57 -6.30 15.52
CA MET A 460 4.74 -7.34 14.86
C MET A 460 5.56 -8.57 14.44
N ILE A 461 6.70 -8.37 13.78
CA ILE A 461 7.58 -9.47 13.35
C ILE A 461 8.12 -10.25 14.56
N ASN A 462 8.50 -9.56 15.64
CA ASN A 462 8.91 -10.22 16.88
C ASN A 462 7.77 -11.06 17.50
N LEU A 463 6.56 -10.52 17.60
CA LEU A 463 5.38 -11.24 18.12
C LEU A 463 5.03 -12.46 17.25
N TYR A 464 5.14 -12.34 15.92
CA TYR A 464 4.98 -13.48 15.00
C TYR A 464 6.04 -14.57 15.24
N ASN A 465 7.31 -14.18 15.35
CA ASN A 465 8.42 -15.11 15.59
C ASN A 465 8.31 -15.80 16.96
N GLU A 466 7.86 -15.08 18.00
CA GLU A 466 7.50 -15.66 19.29
C GLU A 466 6.35 -16.67 19.16
N ASN A 467 5.27 -16.31 18.47
CA ASN A 467 4.13 -17.20 18.27
C ASN A 467 4.53 -18.48 17.53
N GLN A 468 5.34 -18.38 16.47
CA GLN A 468 5.84 -19.57 15.76
C GLN A 468 6.72 -20.46 16.66
N LYS A 469 7.63 -19.89 17.46
CA LYS A 469 8.40 -20.67 18.46
C LYS A 469 7.49 -21.40 19.45
N ARG A 470 6.43 -20.73 19.96
CA ARG A 470 5.44 -21.33 20.88
C ARG A 470 4.60 -22.43 20.21
N MET A 471 4.25 -22.27 18.93
CA MET A 471 3.50 -23.28 18.16
C MET A 471 4.34 -24.53 17.87
N SER A 472 5.57 -24.37 17.39
CA SER A 472 6.49 -25.49 17.14
C SER A 472 6.79 -26.27 18.43
N ALA A 473 6.95 -25.60 19.57
CA ALA A 473 7.13 -26.24 20.87
C ALA A 473 5.91 -27.05 21.35
N LYS A 474 4.69 -26.74 20.86
CA LYS A 474 3.45 -27.48 21.18
C LYS A 474 3.14 -28.62 20.20
N ALA A 475 3.83 -28.70 19.05
CA ALA A 475 3.52 -29.67 17.99
C ALA A 475 3.59 -31.15 18.44
N GLY A 476 4.41 -31.47 19.46
CA GLY A 476 4.52 -32.81 20.02
C GLY A 476 3.43 -33.23 21.03
N LYS A 477 2.38 -32.44 21.25
CA LYS A 477 1.32 -32.72 22.26
C LYS A 477 -0.12 -32.56 21.74
N VAL A 478 -0.37 -32.81 20.47
CA VAL A 478 -1.73 -32.79 19.89
C VAL A 478 -2.08 -34.18 19.35
N ASN A 479 -2.70 -35.00 20.20
CA ASN A 479 -3.06 -36.39 19.87
C ASN A 479 -4.47 -36.76 20.37
N ASP A 480 -5.38 -35.79 20.29
CA ASP A 480 -6.79 -35.92 20.69
C ASP A 480 -7.69 -35.68 19.46
N GLY A 481 -8.78 -36.43 19.35
CA GLY A 481 -9.54 -36.62 18.10
C GLY A 481 -10.37 -35.42 17.62
N ASN A 482 -10.29 -34.28 18.30
CA ASN A 482 -11.13 -33.11 18.08
C ASN A 482 -10.41 -32.01 17.29
N ARG A 483 -11.13 -31.39 16.34
CA ARG A 483 -10.66 -30.21 15.61
C ARG A 483 -10.46 -29.04 16.57
N ASN A 484 -9.31 -28.38 16.49
CA ASN A 484 -9.08 -27.09 17.16
C ASN A 484 -9.85 -25.94 16.45
N PRO A 485 -10.20 -24.85 17.15
CA PRO A 485 -10.83 -23.70 16.51
C PRO A 485 -9.86 -22.94 15.58
N GLY A 486 -10.39 -22.25 14.56
CA GLY A 486 -9.66 -21.21 13.82
C GLY A 486 -9.69 -19.86 14.55
N PRO A 487 -8.89 -18.84 14.18
CA PRO A 487 -8.78 -17.59 14.94
C PRO A 487 -10.08 -16.80 15.15
N GLU A 488 -11.05 -16.87 14.23
CA GLU A 488 -12.38 -16.26 14.40
C GLU A 488 -13.28 -17.03 15.41
N GLU A 489 -12.86 -18.24 15.80
CA GLU A 489 -13.52 -19.17 16.72
C GLU A 489 -12.77 -19.22 18.08
N LEU A 490 -11.44 -19.06 18.10
CA LEU A 490 -10.55 -19.01 19.29
C LEU A 490 -10.96 -17.93 20.31
N ASN A 491 -10.54 -18.09 21.57
CA ASN A 491 -10.97 -17.22 22.67
C ASN A 491 -9.98 -16.06 22.92
N PRO A 492 -10.44 -14.79 22.90
CA PRO A 492 -9.60 -13.65 23.22
C PRO A 492 -9.00 -13.73 24.63
N GLY A 493 -7.74 -13.34 24.76
CA GLY A 493 -7.01 -13.36 26.04
C GLY A 493 -6.40 -14.72 26.40
N THR A 494 -6.87 -15.84 25.85
CA THR A 494 -6.21 -17.16 26.02
C THR A 494 -5.33 -17.52 24.84
N ASP A 495 -5.68 -17.08 23.63
CA ASP A 495 -5.07 -17.52 22.38
C ASP A 495 -4.33 -16.38 21.66
N LEU A 496 -3.00 -16.30 21.86
CA LEU A 496 -2.10 -15.30 21.25
C LEU A 496 -2.31 -15.08 19.74
N LEU A 497 -2.72 -16.13 19.02
CA LEU A 497 -2.99 -16.05 17.58
C LEU A 497 -4.24 -15.24 17.23
N ALA A 498 -5.28 -15.22 18.08
CA ALA A 498 -6.46 -14.39 17.85
C ALA A 498 -6.11 -12.90 17.95
N ASP A 499 -5.38 -12.55 19.02
CA ASP A 499 -4.86 -11.20 19.28
C ASP A 499 -3.95 -10.72 18.14
N LEU A 500 -3.00 -11.58 17.73
CA LEU A 500 -2.05 -11.29 16.66
C LEU A 500 -2.74 -11.18 15.29
N HIS A 501 -3.74 -12.01 15.02
CA HIS A 501 -4.54 -11.93 13.80
C HIS A 501 -5.30 -10.60 13.71
N ALA A 502 -6.06 -10.23 14.75
CA ALA A 502 -6.79 -8.96 14.78
C ALA A 502 -5.86 -7.74 14.69
N THR A 503 -4.75 -7.78 15.42
CA THR A 503 -3.68 -6.77 15.36
C THR A 503 -3.11 -6.65 13.93
N SER A 504 -2.88 -7.77 13.24
CA SER A 504 -2.39 -7.77 11.85
C SER A 504 -3.39 -7.16 10.86
N CYS A 505 -4.69 -7.36 11.06
CA CYS A 505 -5.73 -6.76 10.22
C CYS A 505 -5.77 -5.24 10.41
N ALA A 506 -5.80 -4.79 11.66
CA ALA A 506 -5.86 -3.38 12.03
C ALA A 506 -4.63 -2.61 11.51
N LEU A 507 -3.43 -3.13 11.79
CA LEU A 507 -2.18 -2.47 11.41
C LEU A 507 -1.90 -2.56 9.90
N LYS A 508 -2.24 -3.66 9.21
CA LYS A 508 -2.11 -3.71 7.74
C LYS A 508 -3.00 -2.66 7.08
N ALA A 509 -4.25 -2.52 7.52
CA ALA A 509 -5.17 -1.54 6.98
C ALA A 509 -4.67 -0.12 7.23
N TYR A 510 -4.41 0.22 8.49
CA TYR A 510 -3.98 1.56 8.87
C TYR A 510 -2.62 1.95 8.26
N GLY A 511 -1.60 1.09 8.39
CA GLY A 511 -0.25 1.37 7.89
C GLY A 511 -0.20 1.59 6.38
N SER A 512 -0.91 0.78 5.60
CA SER A 512 -0.96 0.94 4.15
C SER A 512 -1.73 2.19 3.71
N THR A 513 -2.82 2.55 4.39
CA THR A 513 -3.50 3.83 4.15
C THR A 513 -2.58 5.02 4.46
N VAL A 514 -1.94 5.05 5.64
CA VAL A 514 -1.03 6.14 6.05
C VAL A 514 0.15 6.30 5.09
N ALA A 515 0.73 5.19 4.62
CA ALA A 515 1.81 5.23 3.64
C ALA A 515 1.32 5.70 2.26
N GLY A 516 0.20 5.17 1.76
CA GLY A 516 -0.36 5.54 0.45
C GLY A 516 -0.77 7.00 0.37
N GLU A 517 -1.52 7.49 1.35
CA GLU A 517 -1.96 8.90 1.42
C GLU A 517 -0.77 9.83 1.73
N GLY A 518 0.14 9.41 2.60
CA GLY A 518 1.36 10.15 2.92
C GLY A 518 2.29 10.36 1.71
N LEU A 519 2.37 9.39 0.78
CA LEU A 519 3.09 9.58 -0.49
C LEU A 519 2.46 10.69 -1.35
N GLU A 520 1.14 10.78 -1.46
CA GLU A 520 0.47 11.87 -2.20
C GLU A 520 0.64 13.23 -1.50
N VAL A 521 0.63 13.28 -0.16
CA VAL A 521 0.97 14.49 0.59
C VAL A 521 2.41 14.93 0.33
N CYS A 522 3.37 13.99 0.30
CA CYS A 522 4.76 14.25 -0.07
C CYS A 522 4.88 14.75 -1.52
N ARG A 523 4.14 14.15 -2.46
CA ARG A 523 4.09 14.57 -3.87
C ARG A 523 3.57 16.01 -3.99
N ARG A 524 2.49 16.34 -3.29
CA ARG A 524 1.91 17.70 -3.22
C ARG A 524 2.81 18.69 -2.49
N ALA A 525 3.67 18.23 -1.58
CA ALA A 525 4.65 19.08 -0.92
C ALA A 525 5.75 19.56 -1.89
N CYS A 526 6.15 18.70 -2.84
CA CYS A 526 7.08 19.05 -3.93
C CYS A 526 6.48 19.96 -5.03
N GLY A 527 5.23 20.40 -4.90
CA GLY A 527 4.59 21.34 -5.83
C GLY A 527 4.54 20.82 -7.27
N GLY A 528 4.75 21.72 -8.25
CA GLY A 528 4.74 21.36 -9.66
C GLY A 528 5.81 20.34 -10.06
N HIS A 529 7.02 20.43 -9.49
CA HIS A 529 8.09 19.45 -9.76
C HIS A 529 7.73 18.05 -9.20
N GLY A 530 6.94 17.98 -8.13
CA GLY A 530 6.36 16.72 -7.62
C GLY A 530 5.40 16.02 -8.60
N TYR A 531 4.93 16.70 -9.66
CA TYR A 531 4.13 16.07 -10.72
C TYR A 531 5.00 15.46 -11.84
N SER A 532 6.30 15.76 -11.89
CA SER A 532 7.24 15.09 -12.80
C SER A 532 7.53 13.67 -12.34
N SER A 533 7.64 12.72 -13.27
CA SER A 533 8.08 11.35 -12.97
C SER A 533 9.50 11.32 -12.37
N PHE A 534 10.36 12.28 -12.71
CA PHE A 534 11.70 12.43 -12.13
C PHE A 534 11.68 12.82 -10.63
N SER A 535 10.51 13.07 -10.05
CA SER A 535 10.34 13.15 -8.60
C SER A 535 10.51 11.79 -7.90
N GLY A 536 10.39 10.66 -8.60
CA GLY A 536 10.38 9.32 -8.03
C GLY A 536 9.09 8.97 -7.26
N ILE A 537 8.51 9.93 -6.53
CA ILE A 537 7.31 9.74 -5.68
C ILE A 537 6.13 9.16 -6.47
N GLY A 538 5.89 9.66 -7.69
CA GLY A 538 4.76 9.20 -8.53
C GLY A 538 4.79 7.70 -8.83
N SER A 539 5.98 7.14 -9.11
CA SER A 539 6.16 5.70 -9.33
C SER A 539 5.97 4.90 -8.04
N TRP A 540 6.56 5.36 -6.93
CA TRP A 540 6.37 4.73 -5.62
C TRP A 540 4.89 4.70 -5.19
N TYR A 541 4.15 5.78 -5.43
CA TYR A 541 2.73 5.87 -5.13
C TYR A 541 1.92 4.87 -5.97
N ALA A 542 2.09 4.90 -7.29
CA ALA A 542 1.34 4.04 -8.20
C ALA A 542 1.60 2.54 -7.98
N ASP A 543 2.86 2.16 -7.68
CA ASP A 543 3.26 0.78 -7.44
C ASP A 543 2.92 0.28 -6.02
N TYR A 544 2.75 1.20 -5.05
CA TYR A 544 2.39 0.86 -3.66
C TYR A 544 0.88 0.80 -3.41
N LEU A 545 0.05 1.56 -4.15
CA LEU A 545 -1.41 1.58 -3.97
C LEU A 545 -2.11 0.20 -3.90
N PRO A 546 -1.70 -0.86 -4.63
CA PRO A 546 -2.29 -2.20 -4.47
C PRO A 546 -2.30 -2.72 -3.04
N THR A 547 -1.40 -2.25 -2.17
CA THR A 547 -1.34 -2.65 -0.75
C THR A 547 -2.59 -2.26 0.05
N LEU A 548 -3.35 -1.24 -0.37
CA LEU A 548 -4.61 -0.86 0.29
C LEU A 548 -5.76 -1.84 -0.04
N THR A 549 -5.62 -2.65 -1.10
CA THR A 549 -6.67 -3.57 -1.60
C THR A 549 -6.32 -5.05 -1.41
N TRP A 550 -5.08 -5.47 -1.68
CA TRP A 550 -4.68 -6.88 -1.54
C TRP A 550 -4.41 -7.28 -0.08
N GLU A 551 -4.29 -8.58 0.19
CA GLU A 551 -4.26 -9.17 1.55
C GLU A 551 -5.49 -8.84 2.44
N GLY A 552 -6.57 -8.39 1.78
CA GLY A 552 -7.81 -7.91 2.36
C GLY A 552 -7.93 -6.40 2.19
N ASP A 553 -9.08 -5.97 1.65
CA ASP A 553 -9.43 -4.55 1.51
C ASP A 553 -9.43 -3.84 2.88
N ASN A 554 -8.87 -2.62 2.92
CA ASN A 554 -8.66 -1.88 4.16
C ASN A 554 -9.95 -1.56 4.93
N TYR A 555 -11.11 -1.41 4.27
CA TYR A 555 -12.38 -1.23 4.95
C TYR A 555 -12.96 -2.57 5.42
N MET A 556 -12.91 -3.62 4.60
CA MET A 556 -13.47 -4.94 4.93
C MET A 556 -12.71 -5.65 6.06
N LEU A 557 -11.39 -5.46 6.17
CA LEU A 557 -10.58 -6.04 7.26
C LEU A 557 -11.02 -5.59 8.66
N THR A 558 -11.60 -4.39 8.78
CA THR A 558 -12.04 -3.82 10.06
C THR A 558 -13.13 -4.64 10.76
N GLN A 559 -13.87 -5.45 10.00
CA GLN A 559 -14.86 -6.39 10.53
C GLN A 559 -14.21 -7.53 11.33
N GLN A 560 -13.02 -8.01 10.94
CA GLN A 560 -12.30 -9.05 11.69
C GLN A 560 -11.80 -8.49 13.04
N VAL A 561 -11.27 -7.27 13.02
CA VAL A 561 -10.82 -6.53 14.22
C VAL A 561 -11.99 -6.31 15.18
N SER A 562 -13.11 -5.77 14.68
CA SER A 562 -14.28 -5.47 15.50
C SER A 562 -14.96 -6.73 16.02
N ARG A 563 -15.00 -7.82 15.25
CA ARG A 563 -15.46 -9.14 15.72
C ARG A 563 -14.64 -9.64 16.91
N TYR A 564 -13.33 -9.48 16.87
CA TYR A 564 -12.42 -9.79 17.98
C TYR A 564 -12.70 -8.89 19.19
N LEU A 565 -12.68 -7.55 19.02
CA LEU A 565 -12.88 -6.59 20.12
C LEU A 565 -14.24 -6.76 20.83
N LEU A 566 -15.33 -6.94 20.06
CA LEU A 566 -16.65 -7.24 20.61
C LEU A 566 -16.73 -8.62 21.29
N LYS A 567 -15.90 -9.60 20.91
CA LYS A 567 -15.81 -10.88 21.63
C LYS A 567 -15.05 -10.69 22.95
N SER A 568 -13.95 -9.94 22.94
CA SER A 568 -13.16 -9.58 24.13
C SER A 568 -14.01 -8.83 25.16
N ALA A 569 -14.76 -7.81 24.75
CA ALA A 569 -15.62 -7.04 25.66
C ALA A 569 -16.73 -7.90 26.31
N ARG A 570 -17.35 -8.82 25.56
CA ARG A 570 -18.30 -9.80 26.14
C ARG A 570 -17.64 -10.77 27.12
N SER A 571 -16.38 -11.15 26.91
CA SER A 571 -15.62 -11.96 27.87
C SER A 571 -15.29 -11.19 29.15
N VAL A 572 -14.88 -9.91 29.01
CA VAL A 572 -14.60 -9.01 30.14
C VAL A 572 -15.84 -8.76 30.99
N LEU A 573 -16.98 -8.44 30.38
CA LEU A 573 -18.28 -8.27 31.08
C LEU A 573 -18.75 -9.52 31.83
N LYS A 574 -18.26 -10.71 31.46
CA LYS A 574 -18.57 -11.99 32.13
C LYS A 574 -17.54 -12.42 33.17
N GLY A 575 -16.48 -11.64 33.39
CA GLY A 575 -15.34 -12.02 34.25
C GLY A 575 -14.49 -13.18 33.71
N ASN A 576 -14.79 -13.68 32.50
CA ASN A 576 -14.20 -14.90 31.93
C ASN A 576 -13.28 -14.54 30.75
N TYR A 577 -12.11 -13.97 31.07
CA TYR A 577 -11.12 -13.50 30.11
C TYR A 577 -9.70 -13.83 30.55
N GLY A 578 -8.82 -14.09 29.58
CA GLY A 578 -7.37 -14.23 29.85
C GLY A 578 -6.66 -12.89 29.85
N ASN A 579 -5.43 -12.85 30.38
CA ASN A 579 -4.63 -11.63 30.54
C ASN A 579 -3.88 -11.29 29.24
N ASN A 580 -4.42 -10.34 28.46
CA ASN A 580 -3.74 -9.74 27.32
C ASN A 580 -3.95 -8.21 27.32
N ASP A 581 -3.34 -7.52 26.35
CA ASP A 581 -3.40 -6.06 26.28
C ASP A 581 -4.83 -5.53 26.04
N THR A 582 -5.61 -6.21 25.19
CA THR A 582 -7.01 -5.86 24.89
C THR A 582 -7.91 -6.01 26.11
N THR A 583 -7.79 -7.11 26.85
CA THR A 583 -8.63 -7.36 28.04
C THR A 583 -8.22 -6.48 29.20
N ARG A 584 -6.94 -6.11 29.31
CA ARG A 584 -6.42 -5.10 30.25
C ARG A 584 -7.04 -3.72 30.02
N ILE A 585 -7.04 -3.19 28.79
CA ILE A 585 -7.61 -1.86 28.53
C ILE A 585 -9.14 -1.84 28.72
N LEU A 586 -9.84 -2.91 28.32
CA LEU A 586 -11.28 -3.02 28.48
C LEU A 586 -11.70 -3.16 29.95
N SER A 587 -10.96 -3.91 30.78
CA SER A 587 -11.28 -4.05 32.21
C SER A 587 -10.93 -2.79 33.00
N GLU A 588 -9.82 -2.12 32.70
CA GLU A 588 -9.46 -0.83 33.30
C GLU A 588 -10.47 0.28 32.94
N PHE A 589 -10.96 0.30 31.69
CA PHE A 589 -12.06 1.18 31.29
C PHE A 589 -13.31 0.92 32.12
N LEU A 590 -13.78 -0.33 32.24
CA LEU A 590 -14.96 -0.64 33.05
C LEU A 590 -14.78 -0.29 34.53
N ARG A 591 -13.57 -0.47 35.09
CA ARG A 591 -13.23 -0.10 36.48
C ARG A 591 -13.31 1.41 36.73
N ARG A 592 -13.08 2.24 35.71
CA ARG A 592 -12.96 3.70 35.83
C ARG A 592 -14.04 4.51 35.14
N ARG A 593 -14.88 3.94 34.26
CA ARG A 593 -15.84 4.70 33.42
C ARG A 593 -16.72 5.66 34.23
N ASP A 594 -17.12 5.24 35.44
CA ASP A 594 -18.00 5.97 36.35
C ASP A 594 -17.24 6.97 37.25
N ILE A 595 -15.90 6.96 37.21
CA ILE A 595 -14.96 7.89 37.89
C ILE A 595 -14.42 8.94 36.90
N GLY A 596 -14.17 8.53 35.67
CA GLY A 596 -13.62 9.35 34.58
C GLY A 596 -12.17 9.04 34.21
N ALA A 597 -11.82 9.42 32.98
CA ALA A 597 -10.44 9.62 32.56
C ALA A 597 -9.90 10.94 33.14
N ALA A 598 -8.63 10.93 33.51
CA ALA A 598 -7.95 12.04 34.17
C ALA A 598 -6.48 12.07 33.72
N PHE A 599 -6.29 11.95 32.41
CA PHE A 599 -4.99 11.77 31.75
C PHE A 599 -4.36 13.14 31.45
N ASP A 600 -3.11 13.37 31.86
CA ASP A 600 -2.33 14.52 31.40
C ASP A 600 -1.63 14.23 30.07
N VAL A 601 -2.44 14.18 29.01
CA VAL A 601 -1.96 13.98 27.63
C VAL A 601 -1.03 15.07 27.10
N LEU A 602 -0.83 16.17 27.83
CA LEU A 602 0.04 17.27 27.39
C LEU A 602 1.46 17.11 27.92
N ASP A 603 1.64 16.64 29.16
CA ASP A 603 2.96 16.55 29.79
C ASP A 603 3.38 15.10 30.14
N SER A 604 2.47 14.12 30.16
CA SER A 604 2.77 12.70 30.41
C SER A 604 2.61 11.82 29.16
N ASP A 605 3.70 11.18 28.74
CA ASP A 605 3.72 10.24 27.60
C ASP A 605 2.90 8.95 27.89
N GLU A 606 2.88 8.47 29.14
CA GLU A 606 2.10 7.29 29.54
C GLU A 606 0.59 7.58 29.51
N ASP A 607 0.17 8.76 29.99
CA ASP A 607 -1.22 9.21 29.95
C ASP A 607 -1.69 9.46 28.50
N LEU A 608 -0.79 9.91 27.62
CA LEU A 608 -1.06 10.01 26.19
C LEU A 608 -1.33 8.62 25.56
N VAL A 609 -0.55 7.59 25.91
CA VAL A 609 -0.85 6.19 25.51
C VAL A 609 -2.17 5.70 26.12
N ALA A 610 -2.44 6.02 27.38
CA ALA A 610 -3.64 5.61 28.10
C ALA A 610 -4.92 6.26 27.54
N ALA A 611 -4.86 7.52 27.08
CA ALA A 611 -5.97 8.18 26.41
C ALA A 611 -6.35 7.50 25.08
N PHE A 612 -5.37 7.00 24.32
CA PHE A 612 -5.63 6.18 23.12
C PHE A 612 -6.26 4.82 23.49
N ALA A 613 -5.78 4.15 24.55
CA ALA A 613 -6.39 2.92 25.06
C ALA A 613 -7.85 3.12 25.51
N TRP A 614 -8.12 4.26 26.15
CA TRP A 614 -9.44 4.65 26.64
C TRP A 614 -10.43 4.87 25.51
N ARG A 615 -10.04 5.61 24.46
CA ARG A 615 -10.83 5.81 23.24
C ARG A 615 -11.21 4.49 22.59
N VAL A 616 -10.26 3.56 22.44
CA VAL A 616 -10.53 2.21 21.90
C VAL A 616 -11.54 1.44 22.76
N SER A 617 -11.40 1.52 24.07
CA SER A 617 -12.29 0.81 25.00
C SER A 617 -13.71 1.37 24.98
N PHE A 618 -13.84 2.71 25.00
CA PHE A 618 -15.12 3.41 24.84
C PHE A 618 -15.84 3.01 23.55
N LEU A 619 -15.15 3.11 22.40
CA LEU A 619 -15.71 2.74 21.09
C LEU A 619 -16.06 1.24 21.02
N THR A 620 -15.31 0.37 21.72
CA THR A 620 -15.64 -1.06 21.79
C THR A 620 -16.96 -1.29 22.55
N PHE A 621 -17.16 -0.59 23.68
CA PHE A 621 -18.38 -0.74 24.47
C PHE A 621 -19.59 -0.06 23.83
N GLU A 622 -19.45 1.08 23.15
CA GLU A 622 -20.53 1.68 22.37
C GLU A 622 -20.94 0.81 21.18
N ALA A 623 -19.98 0.30 20.39
CA ALA A 623 -20.28 -0.64 19.31
C ALA A 623 -20.88 -1.96 19.83
N LEU A 624 -20.56 -2.35 21.07
CA LEU A 624 -21.20 -3.50 21.74
C LEU A 624 -22.63 -3.18 22.17
N ARG A 625 -22.88 -2.00 22.76
CA ARG A 625 -24.21 -1.52 23.14
C ARG A 625 -25.13 -1.44 21.91
N HIS A 626 -24.67 -0.80 20.84
CA HIS A 626 -25.38 -0.76 19.56
C HIS A 626 -25.73 -2.17 19.05
N ARG A 627 -24.81 -3.13 19.19
CA ARG A 627 -24.99 -4.50 18.67
C ARG A 627 -25.89 -5.39 19.53
N ASP A 628 -25.71 -5.35 20.85
CA ASP A 628 -26.29 -6.32 21.79
C ASP A 628 -27.47 -5.75 22.58
N GLU A 629 -27.58 -4.43 22.77
CA GLU A 629 -28.70 -3.77 23.44
C GLU A 629 -29.67 -3.19 22.41
N ASP A 630 -29.23 -2.23 21.59
CA ASP A 630 -30.03 -1.58 20.54
C ASP A 630 -30.38 -2.52 19.36
N LYS A 631 -29.83 -3.74 19.36
CA LYS A 631 -30.01 -4.82 18.35
C LYS A 631 -29.65 -4.43 16.91
N GLN A 632 -28.80 -3.42 16.71
CA GLN A 632 -28.44 -2.95 15.37
C GLN A 632 -27.82 -4.07 14.52
N SER A 633 -28.10 -4.02 13.21
CA SER A 633 -27.60 -5.01 12.25
C SER A 633 -26.07 -4.96 12.14
N TRP A 634 -25.44 -6.06 11.73
CA TRP A 634 -23.99 -6.04 11.45
C TRP A 634 -23.63 -5.08 10.32
N ASN A 635 -24.55 -4.84 9.37
CA ASN A 635 -24.34 -3.96 8.22
C ASN A 635 -24.40 -2.47 8.59
N SER A 636 -25.31 -2.08 9.48
CA SER A 636 -25.43 -0.67 9.94
C SER A 636 -24.23 -0.26 10.80
N LEU A 637 -23.53 -1.22 11.43
CA LEU A 637 -22.36 -0.98 12.26
C LEU A 637 -21.02 -1.02 11.49
N LEU A 638 -21.02 -1.19 10.16
CA LEU A 638 -19.77 -1.24 9.39
C LEU A 638 -18.93 0.05 9.50
N VAL A 639 -19.58 1.21 9.68
CA VAL A 639 -18.89 2.49 9.91
C VAL A 639 -18.28 2.53 11.32
N ASP A 640 -19.04 2.13 12.35
CA ASP A 640 -18.54 2.02 13.73
C ASP A 640 -17.34 1.05 13.80
N PHE A 641 -17.40 -0.07 13.08
CA PHE A 641 -16.33 -1.06 13.00
C PHE A 641 -15.09 -0.53 12.29
N TRP A 642 -15.25 0.29 11.25
CA TRP A 642 -14.13 0.96 10.58
C TRP A 642 -13.44 1.98 11.51
N ARG A 643 -14.22 2.79 12.23
CA ARG A 643 -13.71 3.76 13.23
C ARG A 643 -13.01 3.05 14.38
N LEU A 644 -13.65 2.04 14.97
CA LEU A 644 -13.10 1.23 16.07
C LEU A 644 -11.79 0.53 15.67
N SER A 645 -11.73 -0.07 14.48
CA SER A 645 -10.51 -0.69 13.96
C SER A 645 -9.39 0.32 13.72
N THR A 646 -9.74 1.52 13.25
CA THR A 646 -8.77 2.62 13.02
C THR A 646 -8.23 3.15 14.35
N ALA A 647 -9.09 3.40 15.32
CA ALA A 647 -8.70 3.78 16.69
C ALA A 647 -7.80 2.72 17.34
N HIS A 648 -8.13 1.43 17.17
CA HIS A 648 -7.31 0.32 17.68
C HIS A 648 -5.93 0.27 17.01
N ALA A 649 -5.86 0.45 15.69
CA ALA A 649 -4.58 0.52 14.97
C ALA A 649 -3.73 1.72 15.42
N GLN A 650 -4.33 2.90 15.55
CA GLN A 650 -3.67 4.12 16.04
C GLN A 650 -3.13 3.94 17.46
N TYR A 651 -3.93 3.38 18.37
CA TYR A 651 -3.47 3.00 19.72
C TYR A 651 -2.27 2.05 19.67
N MET A 652 -2.34 0.98 18.87
CA MET A 652 -1.25 0.03 18.75
C MET A 652 0.03 0.67 18.19
N VAL A 653 -0.06 1.63 17.26
CA VAL A 653 1.11 2.36 16.77
C VAL A 653 1.69 3.30 17.84
N VAL A 654 0.86 4.10 18.52
CA VAL A 654 1.28 4.99 19.62
C VAL A 654 1.95 4.18 20.74
N LYS A 655 1.30 3.09 21.18
CA LYS A 655 1.83 2.18 22.19
C LYS A 655 3.15 1.51 21.78
N ASN A 656 3.23 0.92 20.58
CA ASN A 656 4.44 0.23 20.14
C ASN A 656 5.62 1.19 19.98
N PHE A 657 5.37 2.45 19.60
CA PHE A 657 6.42 3.48 19.54
C PHE A 657 6.89 3.86 20.95
N TYR A 658 5.97 4.14 21.89
CA TYR A 658 6.30 4.41 23.29
C TYR A 658 7.07 3.25 23.96
N GLU A 659 6.57 2.01 23.82
CA GLU A 659 7.23 0.81 24.36
C GLU A 659 8.63 0.61 23.74
N ALA A 660 8.82 0.92 22.45
CA ALA A 660 10.13 0.78 21.80
C ALA A 660 11.15 1.84 22.24
N LEU A 661 10.72 3.06 22.63
CA LEU A 661 11.64 4.09 23.12
C LEU A 661 12.01 3.91 24.59
N ASN A 662 11.08 3.41 25.40
CA ASN A 662 11.32 3.09 26.81
C ASN A 662 11.98 1.71 27.02
N ASP A 663 12.13 0.89 25.97
CA ASP A 663 12.88 -0.36 26.07
C ASP A 663 14.33 -0.10 26.47
N LYS A 664 14.81 -0.83 27.47
CA LYS A 664 16.16 -0.67 28.01
C LYS A 664 17.24 -0.82 26.93
N ALA A 665 17.08 -1.76 25.99
CA ALA A 665 18.05 -1.95 24.91
C ALA A 665 18.08 -0.75 23.95
N THR A 666 17.00 0.02 23.82
CA THR A 666 17.00 1.29 23.06
C THR A 666 17.79 2.36 23.79
N THR A 667 17.53 2.54 25.09
CA THR A 667 18.20 3.56 25.92
C THR A 667 19.68 3.28 26.20
N GLU A 668 20.13 2.04 26.02
CA GLU A 668 21.55 1.65 26.07
C GLU A 668 22.27 1.71 24.71
N GLN A 669 21.55 1.67 23.58
CA GLN A 669 22.15 1.72 22.23
C GLN A 669 22.16 3.11 21.58
N LEU A 670 21.25 3.99 21.97
CA LEU A 670 21.13 5.35 21.45
C LEU A 670 21.66 6.37 22.47
N ASP A 671 22.23 7.48 21.98
CA ASP A 671 22.54 8.63 22.83
C ASP A 671 21.26 9.35 23.31
N LYS A 672 21.39 10.11 24.40
CA LYS A 672 20.25 10.77 25.05
C LYS A 672 19.55 11.81 24.17
N ASP A 673 20.28 12.49 23.29
CA ASP A 673 19.73 13.52 22.42
C ASP A 673 18.91 12.87 21.29
N THR A 674 19.40 11.76 20.73
CA THR A 674 18.67 10.92 19.78
C THR A 674 17.41 10.31 20.42
N VAL A 675 17.49 9.75 21.63
CA VAL A 675 16.30 9.25 22.36
C VAL A 675 15.29 10.37 22.60
N GLY A 676 15.75 11.54 23.07
CA GLY A 676 14.89 12.72 23.28
C GLY A 676 14.20 13.18 21.98
N LEU A 677 14.92 13.21 20.86
CA LEU A 677 14.36 13.56 19.55
C LEU A 677 13.35 12.52 19.06
N LEU A 678 13.56 11.22 19.32
CA LEU A 678 12.58 10.18 19.02
C LEU A 678 11.31 10.32 19.88
N HIS A 679 11.42 10.71 21.16
CA HIS A 679 10.26 11.05 21.99
C HIS A 679 9.50 12.27 21.45
N LYS A 680 10.19 13.29 20.93
CA LYS A 680 9.53 14.42 20.24
C LYS A 680 8.75 13.96 19.01
N LEU A 681 9.30 13.04 18.21
CA LEU A 681 8.58 12.45 17.07
C LEU A 681 7.36 11.63 17.54
N PHE A 682 7.52 10.79 18.57
CA PHE A 682 6.40 10.06 19.19
C PHE A 682 5.27 11.01 19.63
N ARG A 683 5.60 12.07 20.37
CA ARG A 683 4.64 13.10 20.82
C ARG A 683 4.02 13.86 19.66
N LEU A 684 4.79 14.21 18.61
CA LEU A 684 4.26 14.89 17.43
C LEU A 684 3.23 14.02 16.71
N TYR A 685 3.56 12.74 16.48
CA TYR A 685 2.65 11.78 15.87
C TYR A 685 1.36 11.62 16.71
N ALA A 686 1.51 11.30 18.00
CA ALA A 686 0.38 11.02 18.88
C ALA A 686 -0.52 12.25 19.11
N LEU A 687 0.04 13.45 19.33
CA LEU A 687 -0.74 14.68 19.52
C LEU A 687 -1.39 15.18 18.23
N ASN A 688 -0.75 14.99 17.07
CA ASN A 688 -1.36 15.31 15.78
C ASN A 688 -2.53 14.35 15.47
N THR A 689 -2.39 13.05 15.71
CA THR A 689 -3.49 12.10 15.58
C THR A 689 -4.62 12.38 16.59
N LEU A 690 -4.29 12.83 17.81
CA LEU A 690 -5.28 13.23 18.82
C LEU A 690 -6.08 14.47 18.39
N GLU A 691 -5.45 15.44 17.72
CA GLU A 691 -6.11 16.62 17.15
C GLU A 691 -7.06 16.25 16.01
N GLN A 692 -6.59 15.41 15.07
CA GLN A 692 -7.38 14.95 13.92
C GLN A 692 -8.60 14.13 14.34
N GLU A 693 -8.45 13.29 15.38
CA GLU A 693 -9.50 12.41 15.90
C GLU A 693 -10.22 13.00 17.13
N ALA A 694 -10.07 14.32 17.38
CA ALA A 694 -10.45 14.96 18.64
C ALA A 694 -11.92 14.74 19.07
N SER A 695 -12.82 14.52 18.11
CA SER A 695 -14.23 14.21 18.41
C SER A 695 -14.40 12.92 19.24
N GLU A 696 -13.59 11.89 18.99
CA GLU A 696 -13.65 10.61 19.70
C GLU A 696 -12.95 10.66 21.06
N PHE A 697 -11.82 11.37 21.14
CA PHE A 697 -11.13 11.64 22.40
C PHE A 697 -11.98 12.49 23.36
N TYR A 698 -12.74 13.46 22.83
CA TYR A 698 -13.69 14.23 23.63
C TYR A 698 -14.93 13.42 24.01
N SER A 699 -15.54 12.70 23.07
CA SER A 699 -16.79 11.93 23.33
C SER A 699 -16.59 10.77 24.30
N SER A 700 -15.40 10.16 24.31
CA SER A 700 -14.99 9.16 25.30
C SER A 700 -14.61 9.75 26.67
N ALA A 701 -14.65 11.08 26.82
CA ALA A 701 -14.12 11.85 27.94
C ALA A 701 -12.62 11.61 28.25
N ALA A 702 -11.85 11.02 27.32
CA ALA A 702 -10.41 10.77 27.48
C ALA A 702 -9.61 12.06 27.73
N VAL A 703 -10.05 13.16 27.12
CA VAL A 703 -9.41 14.49 27.20
C VAL A 703 -10.43 15.62 27.23
N THR A 704 -10.00 16.76 27.75
CA THR A 704 -10.80 18.00 27.74
C THR A 704 -10.64 18.80 26.43
N VAL A 705 -11.63 19.64 26.10
CA VAL A 705 -11.55 20.64 25.01
C VAL A 705 -10.32 21.56 25.17
N ARG A 706 -9.93 21.85 26.42
CA ARG A 706 -8.71 22.62 26.73
C ARG A 706 -7.44 21.87 26.31
N GLN A 707 -7.34 20.57 26.57
CA GLN A 707 -6.19 19.76 26.15
C GLN A 707 -6.13 19.63 24.63
N ILE A 708 -7.26 19.37 23.94
CA ILE A 708 -7.33 19.37 22.46
C ILE A 708 -6.83 20.71 21.89
N THR A 709 -7.30 21.83 22.47
CA THR A 709 -6.91 23.18 22.02
C THR A 709 -5.41 23.41 22.24
N LEU A 710 -4.86 23.08 23.42
CA LEU A 710 -3.44 23.24 23.73
C LEU A 710 -2.54 22.30 22.92
N ALA A 711 -2.99 21.08 22.64
CA ALA A 711 -2.29 20.16 21.74
C ALA A 711 -2.12 20.81 20.36
N ARG A 712 -3.22 21.31 19.78
CA ARG A 712 -3.23 21.97 18.46
C ARG A 712 -2.44 23.27 18.41
N THR A 713 -2.71 24.21 19.33
CA THR A 713 -2.21 25.60 19.22
C THR A 713 -0.90 25.84 19.94
N LYS A 714 -0.41 24.89 20.74
CA LYS A 714 0.89 24.99 21.43
C LYS A 714 1.75 23.75 21.18
N ALA A 715 1.37 22.58 21.70
CA ALA A 715 2.29 21.44 21.79
C ALA A 715 2.74 20.93 20.42
N VAL A 716 1.83 20.74 19.46
CA VAL A 716 2.17 20.36 18.08
C VAL A 716 3.04 21.44 17.42
N MET A 717 2.73 22.72 17.58
CA MET A 717 3.48 23.82 16.95
C MET A 717 4.92 23.92 17.49
N THR A 718 5.10 23.82 18.82
CA THR A 718 6.43 23.74 19.44
C THR A 718 7.19 22.49 18.98
N LEU A 719 6.53 21.34 18.84
CA LEU A 719 7.17 20.13 18.33
C LEU A 719 7.58 20.26 16.85
N LEU A 720 6.82 20.96 16.01
CA LEU A 720 7.25 21.27 14.63
C LEU A 720 8.52 22.12 14.61
N GLU A 721 8.57 23.18 15.43
CA GLU A 721 9.73 24.06 15.59
C GLU A 721 10.96 23.29 16.10
N GLU A 722 10.80 22.49 17.16
CA GLU A 722 11.88 21.70 17.74
C GLU A 722 12.39 20.57 16.83
N ILE A 723 11.54 19.98 15.99
CA ILE A 723 11.93 18.88 15.07
C ILE A 723 12.51 19.43 13.75
N ARG A 724 12.10 20.63 13.32
CA ARG A 724 12.51 21.24 12.04
C ARG A 724 14.04 21.24 11.82
N PRO A 725 14.92 21.63 12.77
CA PRO A 725 16.38 21.59 12.59
C PRO A 725 16.95 20.20 12.31
N HIS A 726 16.28 19.14 12.77
CA HIS A 726 16.76 17.76 12.65
C HIS A 726 16.24 17.03 11.41
N ALA A 727 15.24 17.58 10.71
CA ALA A 727 14.46 16.89 9.67
C ALA A 727 15.32 16.23 8.57
N VAL A 728 16.35 16.92 8.06
CA VAL A 728 17.24 16.35 7.01
C VAL A 728 18.07 15.18 7.54
N ARG A 729 18.62 15.27 8.75
CA ARG A 729 19.39 14.16 9.36
C ARG A 729 18.48 12.98 9.74
N LEU A 730 17.23 13.24 10.12
CA LEU A 730 16.23 12.21 10.39
C LEU A 730 15.88 11.39 9.13
N VAL A 731 15.78 12.01 7.95
CA VAL A 731 15.57 11.26 6.70
C VAL A 731 16.86 10.60 6.20
N ASP A 732 18.04 11.21 6.40
CA ASP A 732 19.32 10.59 6.05
C ASP A 732 19.64 9.34 6.89
N ALA A 733 19.05 9.19 8.09
CA ALA A 733 19.17 7.99 8.92
C ALA A 733 18.50 6.74 8.31
N TRP A 734 17.64 6.90 7.30
CA TRP A 734 17.07 5.78 6.54
C TRP A 734 18.03 5.20 5.49
N LYS A 735 19.20 5.84 5.26
CA LYS A 735 20.27 5.38 4.37
C LYS A 735 19.80 5.01 2.95
N PHE A 736 18.75 5.67 2.45
CA PHE A 736 18.33 5.54 1.06
C PHE A 736 19.35 6.18 0.12
N ASP A 737 19.89 5.36 -0.77
CA ASP A 737 20.74 5.76 -1.87
C ASP A 737 19.93 6.34 -3.04
N ASP A 738 20.50 7.33 -3.74
CA ASP A 738 19.82 8.06 -4.82
C ASP A 738 19.41 7.16 -6.00
N TRP A 739 20.10 6.03 -6.25
CA TRP A 739 19.70 5.03 -7.26
C TRP A 739 18.51 4.17 -6.81
N VAL A 740 18.28 4.03 -5.50
CA VAL A 740 17.11 3.33 -4.94
C VAL A 740 15.89 4.26 -4.89
N LEU A 741 16.10 5.58 -4.69
CA LEU A 741 15.05 6.60 -4.78
C LEU A 741 14.66 6.95 -6.23
N ASP A 742 15.63 6.91 -7.15
CA ASP A 742 15.55 7.35 -8.55
C ASP A 742 14.89 8.74 -8.71
N SER A 743 15.28 9.69 -7.86
CA SER A 743 14.63 10.99 -7.72
C SER A 743 15.61 12.14 -7.86
N SER A 744 15.37 13.05 -8.82
CA SER A 744 16.09 14.32 -8.90
C SER A 744 15.84 15.19 -7.67
N LEU A 745 14.61 15.14 -7.12
CA LEU A 745 14.19 16.01 -6.01
C LEU A 745 14.74 15.53 -4.66
N GLY A 746 14.97 14.22 -4.53
CA GLY A 746 15.39 13.57 -3.29
C GLY A 746 16.88 13.28 -3.17
N ARG A 747 17.72 13.79 -4.08
CA ARG A 747 19.17 13.52 -4.08
C ARG A 747 19.85 13.85 -2.75
N TYR A 748 20.74 13.00 -2.29
CA TYR A 748 21.52 13.22 -1.07
C TYR A 748 22.40 14.47 -1.17
N ASP A 749 22.94 14.76 -2.35
CA ASP A 749 23.79 15.94 -2.61
C ASP A 749 23.02 17.26 -2.82
N GLY A 750 21.69 17.22 -2.99
CA GLY A 750 20.87 18.41 -3.20
C GLY A 750 20.99 19.04 -4.59
N LYS A 751 21.62 18.39 -5.59
CA LYS A 751 21.74 18.85 -6.99
C LYS A 751 20.45 18.69 -7.80
N VAL A 752 19.37 19.26 -7.26
CA VAL A 752 18.00 19.02 -7.67
C VAL A 752 17.71 19.54 -9.08
N TYR A 753 18.14 20.76 -9.39
CA TYR A 753 17.79 21.43 -10.64
C TYR A 753 18.65 20.90 -11.79
N GLU A 754 19.90 20.57 -11.49
CA GLU A 754 20.89 20.05 -12.43
C GLU A 754 20.53 18.63 -12.89
N ASP A 755 20.18 17.74 -11.97
CA ASP A 755 19.72 16.38 -12.29
C ASP A 755 18.38 16.39 -13.03
N MET A 756 17.43 17.21 -12.58
CA MET A 756 16.13 17.34 -13.24
C MET A 756 16.27 17.92 -14.66
N PHE A 757 17.15 18.91 -14.87
CA PHE A 757 17.43 19.45 -16.19
C PHE A 757 18.16 18.43 -17.08
N LYS A 758 19.15 17.69 -16.55
CA LYS A 758 19.82 16.59 -17.27
C LYS A 758 18.79 15.57 -17.78
N ARG A 759 17.91 15.07 -16.90
CA ARG A 759 16.88 14.09 -17.26
C ARG A 759 15.88 14.63 -18.29
N ALA A 760 15.56 15.93 -18.23
CA ALA A 760 14.65 16.58 -19.17
C ALA A 760 15.29 16.92 -20.53
N SER A 761 16.59 17.22 -20.56
CA SER A 761 17.32 17.75 -21.71
C SER A 761 18.14 16.68 -22.44
N GLU A 762 18.93 15.89 -21.71
CA GLU A 762 19.86 14.90 -22.26
C GLU A 762 19.27 13.49 -22.31
N ASP A 763 18.61 13.01 -21.25
CA ASP A 763 18.15 11.60 -21.18
C ASP A 763 16.81 11.35 -21.91
N ASN A 764 16.07 12.42 -22.22
CA ASN A 764 14.71 12.38 -22.76
C ASN A 764 14.67 12.13 -24.29
N PRO A 765 14.20 10.96 -24.75
CA PRO A 765 14.18 10.62 -26.18
C PRO A 765 13.21 11.47 -27.00
N LEU A 766 12.25 12.17 -26.38
CA LEU A 766 11.32 13.06 -27.08
C LEU A 766 12.03 14.31 -27.65
N ASN A 767 13.20 14.68 -27.13
CA ASN A 767 13.99 15.78 -27.67
C ASN A 767 14.65 15.42 -29.02
N SER A 768 14.77 14.13 -29.35
CA SER A 768 15.39 13.62 -30.58
C SER A 768 14.46 13.61 -31.81
N ILE A 769 13.26 14.18 -31.71
CA ILE A 769 12.27 14.20 -32.80
C ILE A 769 11.74 15.61 -33.06
N VAL A 770 11.41 15.87 -34.33
CA VAL A 770 10.81 17.12 -34.77
C VAL A 770 9.44 16.80 -35.36
N PHE A 771 8.37 17.25 -34.70
CA PHE A 771 7.00 17.11 -35.20
C PHE A 771 6.80 17.87 -36.52
N ASP A 772 5.85 17.43 -37.34
CA ASP A 772 5.21 18.35 -38.28
C ASP A 772 4.02 19.04 -37.57
N PRO A 773 4.06 20.36 -37.30
CA PRO A 773 2.97 21.06 -36.61
C PRO A 773 1.76 21.34 -37.51
N TYR A 774 1.81 21.02 -38.81
CA TYR A 774 0.75 21.37 -39.76
C TYR A 774 -0.34 20.28 -39.82
N PRO A 775 -1.59 20.54 -39.37
CA PRO A 775 -2.62 19.50 -39.23
C PRO A 775 -3.13 18.93 -40.57
N ASN A 776 -2.85 19.61 -41.68
CA ASN A 776 -3.16 19.13 -43.04
C ASN A 776 -2.05 18.23 -43.62
N SER A 777 -0.93 18.06 -42.92
CA SER A 777 0.16 17.17 -43.33
C SER A 777 -0.18 15.71 -43.03
N LYS A 778 0.17 14.81 -43.96
CA LYS A 778 0.15 13.36 -43.71
C LYS A 778 1.44 12.86 -43.04
N VAL A 779 2.43 13.73 -42.85
CA VAL A 779 3.69 13.43 -42.16
C VAL A 779 3.54 13.80 -40.69
N LEU A 780 3.84 12.88 -39.77
CA LEU A 780 3.78 13.14 -38.33
C LEU A 780 5.08 13.77 -37.79
N PHE A 781 6.23 13.39 -38.35
CA PHE A 781 7.55 13.80 -37.90
C PHE A 781 8.41 14.23 -39.10
N LYS A 782 8.94 15.45 -39.05
CA LYS A 782 9.95 15.97 -39.99
C LYS A 782 11.33 15.35 -39.74
N LYS A 783 11.59 14.90 -38.51
CA LYS A 783 12.79 14.18 -38.10
C LYS A 783 12.43 13.19 -36.99
N ASP A 784 12.91 11.95 -37.06
CA ASP A 784 12.70 10.93 -36.03
C ASP A 784 13.95 10.06 -35.82
N GLU A 785 14.77 10.40 -34.82
CA GLU A 785 16.01 9.68 -34.51
C GLU A 785 15.82 8.54 -33.50
N ARG A 786 14.60 8.30 -33.00
CA ARG A 786 14.29 7.24 -32.01
C ARG A 786 14.59 5.83 -32.50
N LYS A 787 14.77 5.62 -33.81
CA LYS A 787 15.25 4.36 -34.38
C LYS A 787 16.60 3.93 -33.79
N ASN A 788 17.43 4.87 -33.35
CA ASN A 788 18.72 4.62 -32.71
C ASN A 788 18.61 4.32 -31.19
N LEU A 789 17.42 4.48 -30.59
CA LEU A 789 17.18 4.39 -29.15
C LEU A 789 16.40 3.12 -28.74
N ARG A 790 16.12 2.22 -29.70
CA ARG A 790 15.62 0.87 -29.38
C ARG A 790 16.75 0.04 -28.77
N SER A 791 16.47 -0.65 -27.67
CA SER A 791 17.42 -1.58 -27.06
C SER A 791 17.83 -2.67 -28.06
N LYS A 792 19.13 -2.76 -28.32
CA LYS A 792 19.74 -3.97 -28.84
C LYS A 792 20.07 -4.84 -27.63
N LEU A 793 19.38 -5.97 -27.50
CA LEU A 793 19.82 -7.10 -26.69
C LEU A 793 20.95 -7.85 -27.44
#